data_AF-A0AA95FXC9-F1
#
_entry.id   AF-A0AA95FXC9-F1
#
_cell.length_a   1.000
_cell.length_b   1.000
_cell.length_c   1.000
_cell.angle_alpha   90.00
_cell.angle_beta   90.00
_cell.angle_gamma   90.00
#
_symmetry.space_group_name_H-M   'P 1'
#
loop_
_entity.id
_entity.type
_entity.pdbx_description
1 polymer ?
#
loop_
_entity_poly.entity_id
_entity_poly.type
_entity_poly.pdbx_seq_one_letter_code
_entity_poly.pdbx_strand_id
1 'polypeptide(L)'
;MHKQVQGWQADELAQLLNGRWSVMPQEGWFADDIALKTFDLKQPGRRYLLVAIDADTWHKGSGNSGIYAGWKDTHEMLKRHHEKFCGAIVQRFIPELPPEFPQLVVENSYDVLNILADEARARMHGKVVAVTGTVGKSSTKDLLNMLLSEEGTVIATRGNHNTRTGTAVSLARCITNPDYAALEVAISALWMESGGVGSRIKADVAIITEIGLTQISHYVKGLRDTARFKSRLCRGMKPEGYAVLNRDMAEYDYVRQKVEGYGATVLTYGFHPDADIPITAYEADTHGSDITVNLRGTSLTYRLNVPGRGMAGNSVAVLAALHLLGVDTGQVANRMVYFRNVAKKLQAETLRLPTGGAVTLIDDNYNAAFISMKNGLEVAALYPRGENQRRIAVLGRLATLGELAQVSHEALAEPILAAGFDKVYLHGEEMLALKNKLPAHIVGGYFTDVDVMSETVLGELRDGDVVLVKGSVSDSDFHLIIGKMKDHAKATVVPLGDDSATLLVNLNDGSVLRANHHYKTFNPRHLSHLLLSTALASGILARTHRLSDVVSVKTVPDNVLSQGPALGLQDGQCFSVKSLVQGMLISNARDAAMNLASLLSTPSSDPLAVLAAVMDKAGMQKTHINNLAGRTQQGQRTTLEDVASLIRYFYQTYPHFLHWFADFEQDIGGVLHQKLNNIQSDGRASYSFASGGSPCWGFAIQRRDNALLLACAAGASDAFQLDYLLDGLLAPDSEDVVAPVPQALNEPSIITLVGDTYYGEWYSAQRARRGVDDALMRYGYDYSFQGIAPLLKGSDYTIANFEAALSIENENGLQGRKPFCLTGSPLRSVAALKKVGIDAVALGNNHVMDAGVSGVESTLSALKQGGIASFGAGLNAQQAEAPLVFTLGGRTFKFYSAYWYRRYMEQDCAFYALPRRAGAACLSGGLIEQLRADKAASPSITSVVLAHWGQDYRWTLPMQRQLARRLTLAGADLIIGSGPHMLGEFERLGDSWVAYSIGNGVFNSNGEYRQRGVPPFSFIVRLLLGGVQPQLQLHPIYTQNPETFWQPRPVTNDEFEQAIAALKTQGVTFTDDGARIETLAEGRRVIILPLPAQFGSCL
;
A
#
# COMPACT_ATOMS: atom_id res chain seq x y z
N MET A 1 50.09 -2.12 -29.30
CA MET A 1 49.12 -3.23 -29.31
C MET A 1 47.79 -2.71 -28.81
N HIS A 2 46.83 -2.49 -29.70
CA HIS A 2 45.47 -2.10 -29.31
C HIS A 2 44.88 -3.22 -28.45
N LYS A 3 44.53 -2.93 -27.18
CA LYS A 3 43.71 -3.83 -26.37
C LYS A 3 42.43 -4.09 -27.14
N GLN A 4 42.23 -5.34 -27.57
CA GLN A 4 41.01 -5.79 -28.24
C GLN A 4 39.82 -5.44 -27.34
N VAL A 5 38.82 -4.74 -27.88
CA VAL A 5 37.62 -4.37 -27.14
C VAL A 5 36.90 -5.67 -26.74
N GLN A 6 36.87 -5.97 -25.44
CA GLN A 6 36.25 -7.19 -24.92
C GLN A 6 34.73 -7.00 -24.82
N GLY A 7 33.97 -7.81 -25.57
CA GLY A 7 32.50 -7.75 -25.63
C GLY A 7 31.97 -8.25 -26.98
N TRP A 8 30.65 -8.27 -27.10
CA TRP A 8 29.95 -8.58 -28.35
C TRP A 8 30.12 -7.46 -29.37
N GLN A 9 30.60 -7.83 -30.57
CA GLN A 9 30.77 -6.93 -31.70
C GLN A 9 29.59 -7.06 -32.69
N ALA A 10 29.27 -6.01 -33.41
CA ALA A 10 28.09 -5.96 -34.28
C ALA A 10 28.11 -7.01 -35.42
N ASP A 11 29.22 -7.09 -36.16
CA ASP A 11 29.39 -8.02 -37.29
C ASP A 11 29.39 -9.47 -36.81
N GLU A 12 30.03 -9.70 -35.67
CA GLU A 12 30.11 -11.01 -35.04
C GLU A 12 28.72 -11.51 -34.62
N LEU A 13 27.91 -10.65 -33.98
CA LEU A 13 26.55 -11.00 -33.59
C LEU A 13 25.67 -11.32 -34.81
N ALA A 14 25.78 -10.54 -35.89
CA ALA A 14 25.01 -10.81 -37.10
C ALA A 14 25.36 -12.18 -37.71
N GLN A 15 26.66 -12.49 -37.80
CA GLN A 15 27.14 -13.77 -38.32
C GLN A 15 26.78 -14.95 -37.40
N LEU A 16 27.02 -14.82 -36.08
CA LEU A 16 26.79 -15.87 -35.10
C LEU A 16 25.31 -16.25 -34.99
N LEU A 17 24.43 -15.25 -35.07
CA LEU A 17 22.99 -15.44 -34.86
C LEU A 17 22.21 -15.63 -36.17
N ASN A 18 22.90 -15.60 -37.32
CA ASN A 18 22.28 -15.54 -38.64
C ASN A 18 21.19 -14.44 -38.73
N GLY A 19 21.46 -13.31 -38.08
CA GLY A 19 20.54 -12.19 -37.93
C GLY A 19 20.88 -11.04 -38.87
N ARG A 20 19.93 -10.12 -39.06
CA ARG A 20 20.13 -8.91 -39.87
C ARG A 20 19.93 -7.66 -39.03
N TRP A 21 20.92 -6.77 -39.02
CA TRP A 21 20.76 -5.43 -38.45
C TRP A 21 19.76 -4.64 -39.32
N SER A 22 18.59 -4.33 -38.77
CA SER A 22 17.63 -3.40 -39.38
C SER A 22 18.05 -1.94 -39.18
N VAL A 23 18.71 -1.67 -38.06
CA VAL A 23 19.44 -0.42 -37.81
C VAL A 23 20.85 -0.81 -37.43
N MET A 24 21.83 -0.46 -38.27
CA MET A 24 23.23 -0.80 -38.05
C MET A 24 23.82 0.10 -36.96
N PRO A 25 24.54 -0.45 -35.97
CA PRO A 25 25.25 0.36 -35.00
C PRO A 25 26.42 1.15 -35.63
N GLN A 26 26.84 2.22 -34.97
CA GLN A 26 28.00 3.02 -35.38
C GLN A 26 29.31 2.22 -35.28
N GLU A 27 30.33 2.66 -36.02
CA GLU A 27 31.67 2.08 -35.96
C GLU A 27 32.23 2.11 -34.52
N GLY A 28 32.83 1.01 -34.08
CA GLY A 28 33.34 0.87 -32.70
C GLY A 28 32.28 0.57 -31.65
N TRP A 29 31.03 0.29 -32.05
CA TRP A 29 29.99 -0.20 -31.14
C TRP A 29 30.32 -1.58 -30.59
N PHE A 30 30.03 -1.78 -29.30
CA PHE A 30 30.12 -3.07 -28.64
C PHE A 30 29.15 -3.14 -27.46
N ALA A 31 28.82 -4.35 -27.03
CA ALA A 31 28.10 -4.63 -25.79
C ALA A 31 28.90 -5.57 -24.89
N ASP A 32 29.09 -5.22 -23.62
CA ASP A 32 29.88 -6.00 -22.67
C ASP A 32 29.02 -6.66 -21.57
N ASP A 33 27.69 -6.54 -21.68
CA ASP A 33 26.72 -7.20 -20.81
C ASP A 33 25.41 -7.43 -21.59
N ILE A 34 24.59 -8.38 -21.14
CA ILE A 34 23.28 -8.67 -21.73
C ILE A 34 22.18 -8.61 -20.67
N ALA A 35 20.99 -8.21 -21.09
CA ALA A 35 19.82 -8.06 -20.22
C ALA A 35 18.56 -8.65 -20.86
N LEU A 36 17.61 -9.07 -20.01
CA LEU A 36 16.24 -9.42 -20.41
C LEU A 36 15.24 -8.35 -19.96
N LYS A 37 15.52 -7.65 -18.85
CA LYS A 37 14.66 -6.60 -18.27
C LYS A 37 15.50 -5.47 -17.66
N THR A 38 14.87 -4.33 -17.38
CA THR A 38 15.52 -3.16 -16.75
C THR A 38 16.09 -3.45 -15.35
N PHE A 39 15.59 -4.44 -14.62
CA PHE A 39 16.15 -4.82 -13.31
C PHE A 39 17.55 -5.46 -13.41
N ASP A 40 17.95 -5.93 -14.59
CA ASP A 40 19.27 -6.56 -14.81
C ASP A 40 20.43 -5.55 -14.84
N LEU A 41 20.10 -4.27 -14.96
CA LEU A 41 21.01 -3.13 -15.07
C LEU A 41 21.59 -2.78 -13.69
N LYS A 42 22.51 -3.61 -13.18
CA LYS A 42 23.06 -3.50 -11.82
C LYS A 42 24.38 -2.74 -11.73
N GLN A 43 25.11 -2.57 -12.83
CA GLN A 43 26.44 -1.97 -12.84
C GLN A 43 26.44 -0.69 -13.70
N PRO A 44 26.65 0.49 -13.10
CA PRO A 44 26.82 1.72 -13.85
C PRO A 44 27.99 1.62 -14.84
N GLY A 45 27.83 2.20 -16.03
CA GLY A 45 28.90 2.28 -17.04
C GLY A 45 29.06 1.07 -17.96
N ARG A 46 28.33 -0.03 -17.74
CA ARG A 46 28.26 -1.17 -18.67
C ARG A 46 27.36 -0.85 -19.87
N ARG A 47 27.67 -1.43 -21.04
CA ARG A 47 26.88 -1.31 -22.27
C ARG A 47 26.00 -2.53 -22.45
N TYR A 48 24.76 -2.40 -21.98
CA TYR A 48 23.79 -3.49 -21.98
C TYR A 48 23.10 -3.66 -23.33
N LEU A 49 23.19 -4.86 -23.90
CA LEU A 49 22.39 -5.30 -25.04
C LEU A 49 21.13 -6.02 -24.54
N LEU A 50 19.95 -5.54 -24.92
CA LEU A 50 18.69 -6.19 -24.57
C LEU A 50 18.41 -7.36 -25.53
N VAL A 51 18.03 -8.52 -25.00
CA VAL A 51 17.39 -9.59 -25.78
C VAL A 51 15.89 -9.54 -25.53
N ALA A 52 15.13 -9.03 -26.51
CA ALA A 52 13.69 -8.88 -26.42
C ALA A 52 12.98 -10.18 -26.81
N ILE A 53 12.01 -10.62 -26.00
CA ILE A 53 11.34 -11.92 -26.13
C ILE A 53 9.85 -11.71 -25.84
N ASP A 54 9.00 -12.10 -26.79
CA ASP A 54 7.55 -12.12 -26.57
C ASP A 54 7.11 -13.30 -25.68
N ALA A 55 5.85 -13.28 -25.25
CA ALA A 55 5.31 -14.30 -24.35
C ALA A 55 5.35 -15.70 -24.98
N ASP A 56 4.91 -15.84 -26.24
CA ASP A 56 4.82 -17.14 -26.91
C ASP A 56 6.20 -17.79 -27.08
N THR A 57 7.18 -17.01 -27.52
CA THR A 57 8.57 -17.47 -27.68
C THR A 57 9.17 -17.82 -26.34
N TRP A 58 8.92 -17.01 -25.31
CA TRP A 58 9.32 -17.33 -23.95
C TRP A 58 8.71 -18.64 -23.46
N HIS A 59 7.41 -18.88 -23.66
CA HIS A 59 6.76 -20.12 -23.20
C HIS A 59 7.29 -21.35 -23.93
N LYS A 60 7.38 -21.29 -25.26
CA LYS A 60 7.92 -22.39 -26.08
C LYS A 60 9.37 -22.68 -25.72
N GLY A 61 10.20 -21.64 -25.61
CA GLY A 61 11.61 -21.77 -25.31
C GLY A 61 11.89 -22.19 -23.87
N SER A 62 11.24 -21.55 -22.89
CA SER A 62 11.47 -21.78 -21.46
C SER A 62 10.78 -23.01 -20.91
N GLY A 63 9.71 -23.50 -21.55
CA GLY A 63 8.90 -24.61 -21.06
C GLY A 63 8.10 -24.29 -19.78
N ASN A 64 8.03 -23.01 -19.39
CA ASN A 64 7.25 -22.57 -18.23
C ASN A 64 5.75 -22.55 -18.56
N SER A 65 4.95 -23.17 -17.68
CA SER A 65 3.48 -23.20 -17.72
C SER A 65 2.88 -22.84 -16.35
N GLY A 66 1.55 -22.65 -16.28
CA GLY A 66 0.82 -22.40 -15.02
C GLY A 66 1.16 -21.05 -14.38
N ILE A 67 1.33 -21.01 -13.05
CA ILE A 67 1.63 -19.77 -12.28
C ILE A 67 2.96 -19.10 -12.68
N TYR A 68 3.86 -19.81 -13.37
CA TYR A 68 5.12 -19.27 -13.89
C TYR A 68 5.00 -18.71 -15.32
N ALA A 69 3.76 -18.61 -15.85
CA ALA A 69 3.49 -18.14 -17.21
C ALA A 69 3.40 -16.60 -17.37
N GLY A 70 3.63 -15.82 -16.31
CA GLY A 70 3.46 -14.35 -16.33
C GLY A 70 4.52 -13.55 -17.12
N TRP A 71 5.04 -14.06 -18.24
CA TRP A 71 5.98 -13.31 -19.06
C TRP A 71 5.26 -12.23 -19.87
N LYS A 72 5.72 -10.98 -19.72
CA LYS A 72 5.23 -9.84 -20.50
C LYS A 72 6.22 -9.58 -21.63
N ASP A 73 5.70 -9.28 -22.81
CA ASP A 73 6.51 -8.99 -24.00
C ASP A 73 7.50 -7.85 -23.70
N THR A 74 8.80 -8.17 -23.76
CA THR A 74 9.86 -7.19 -23.46
C THR A 74 10.14 -6.24 -24.63
N HIS A 75 9.55 -6.46 -25.81
CA HIS A 75 9.56 -5.47 -26.89
C HIS A 75 8.80 -4.19 -26.48
N GLU A 76 7.66 -4.32 -25.78
CA GLU A 76 6.89 -3.16 -25.28
C GLU A 76 7.57 -2.45 -24.10
N MET A 77 8.45 -3.16 -23.39
CA MET A 77 9.31 -2.57 -22.37
C MET A 77 10.44 -1.76 -23.03
N LEU A 78 11.05 -2.30 -24.07
CA LEU A 78 12.11 -1.64 -24.83
C LEU A 78 11.63 -0.29 -25.38
N LYS A 79 10.41 -0.19 -25.92
CA LYS A 79 9.83 1.09 -26.38
C LYS A 79 9.92 2.21 -25.33
N ARG A 80 9.71 1.89 -24.06
CA ARG A 80 9.66 2.85 -22.94
C ARG A 80 11.00 3.12 -22.27
N HIS A 81 12.00 2.25 -22.50
CA HIS A 81 13.25 2.23 -21.74
C HIS A 81 14.50 2.02 -22.60
N HIS A 82 14.40 2.30 -23.91
CA HIS A 82 15.48 2.07 -24.88
C HIS A 82 16.74 2.87 -24.54
N GLU A 83 16.61 4.01 -23.88
CA GLU A 83 17.73 4.88 -23.44
C GLU A 83 18.72 4.18 -22.51
N LYS A 84 18.33 3.03 -21.93
CA LYS A 84 19.14 2.25 -20.99
C LYS A 84 19.98 1.17 -21.67
N PHE A 85 19.82 0.97 -22.97
CA PHE A 85 20.47 -0.10 -23.71
C PHE A 85 21.30 0.49 -24.85
N CYS A 86 22.40 -0.15 -25.20
CA CYS A 86 23.21 0.26 -26.36
C CYS A 86 22.65 -0.27 -27.69
N GLY A 87 21.65 -1.14 -27.64
CA GLY A 87 20.96 -1.75 -28.77
C GLY A 87 20.06 -2.88 -28.30
N ALA A 88 19.39 -3.56 -29.24
CA ALA A 88 18.59 -4.74 -28.93
C ALA A 88 18.67 -5.83 -29.99
N ILE A 89 18.60 -7.09 -29.53
CA ILE A 89 18.26 -8.26 -30.35
C ILE A 89 16.75 -8.46 -30.21
N VAL A 90 16.04 -8.43 -31.35
CA VAL A 90 14.57 -8.44 -31.40
C VAL A 90 14.08 -9.51 -32.36
N GLN A 91 12.88 -10.04 -32.13
CA GLN A 91 12.27 -11.01 -33.07
C GLN A 91 11.62 -10.34 -34.27
N ARG A 92 11.33 -9.04 -34.12
CA ARG A 92 10.70 -8.20 -35.13
C ARG A 92 11.24 -6.78 -35.01
N PHE A 93 11.37 -6.11 -36.14
CA PHE A 93 11.75 -4.70 -36.18
C PHE A 93 10.70 -3.84 -35.45
N ILE A 94 11.16 -2.89 -34.62
CA ILE A 94 10.32 -1.97 -33.87
C ILE A 94 10.49 -0.56 -34.46
N PRO A 95 9.55 -0.08 -35.30
CA PRO A 95 9.65 1.22 -35.95
C PRO A 95 9.49 2.41 -35.00
N GLU A 96 8.94 2.21 -33.80
CA GLU A 96 8.70 3.27 -32.81
C GLU A 96 9.95 3.66 -32.00
N LEU A 97 11.05 2.93 -32.13
CA LEU A 97 12.33 3.30 -31.50
C LEU A 97 13.04 4.41 -32.28
N PRO A 98 13.95 5.17 -31.65
CA PRO A 98 14.73 6.19 -32.36
C PRO A 98 15.38 5.61 -33.64
N PRO A 99 15.39 6.36 -34.77
CA PRO A 99 15.91 5.86 -36.05
C PRO A 99 17.35 5.32 -36.00
N GLU A 100 18.15 5.83 -35.07
CA GLU A 100 19.55 5.46 -34.83
C GLU A 100 19.75 4.33 -33.81
N PHE A 101 18.68 3.85 -33.16
CA PHE A 101 18.79 2.81 -32.13
C PHE A 101 19.08 1.44 -32.76
N PRO A 102 20.22 0.78 -32.47
CA PRO A 102 20.60 -0.47 -33.13
C PRO A 102 19.64 -1.62 -32.83
N GLN A 103 19.17 -2.30 -33.89
CA GLN A 103 18.23 -3.42 -33.81
C GLN A 103 18.70 -4.60 -34.68
N LEU A 104 19.09 -5.70 -34.04
CA LEU A 104 19.43 -6.96 -34.70
C LEU A 104 18.19 -7.87 -34.71
N VAL A 105 17.62 -8.09 -35.91
CA VAL A 105 16.45 -8.94 -36.07
C VAL A 105 16.87 -10.39 -36.25
N VAL A 106 16.28 -11.27 -35.45
CA VAL A 106 16.52 -12.73 -35.45
C VAL A 106 15.19 -13.48 -35.49
N GLU A 107 15.20 -14.74 -35.92
CA GLU A 107 13.99 -15.56 -35.99
C GLU A 107 13.47 -15.96 -34.59
N ASN A 108 14.36 -16.43 -33.70
CA ASN A 108 13.99 -16.87 -32.34
C ASN A 108 14.96 -16.30 -31.30
N SER A 109 14.51 -15.29 -30.55
CA SER A 109 15.32 -14.61 -29.54
C SER A 109 15.56 -15.42 -28.26
N TYR A 110 14.78 -16.48 -28.01
CA TYR A 110 15.07 -17.38 -26.89
C TYR A 110 16.25 -18.29 -27.22
N ASP A 111 16.32 -18.81 -28.45
CA ASP A 111 17.43 -19.65 -28.89
C ASP A 111 18.75 -18.88 -28.92
N VAL A 112 18.69 -17.58 -29.27
CA VAL A 112 19.83 -16.66 -29.16
C VAL A 112 20.50 -16.73 -27.79
N LEU A 113 19.75 -16.82 -26.68
CA LEU A 113 20.35 -16.90 -25.34
C LEU A 113 21.25 -18.12 -25.18
N ASN A 114 20.85 -19.26 -25.76
CA ASN A 114 21.66 -20.47 -25.70
C ASN A 114 22.90 -20.35 -26.58
N ILE A 115 22.75 -19.79 -27.80
CA ILE A 115 23.88 -19.57 -28.72
C ILE A 115 24.92 -18.64 -28.09
N LEU A 116 24.48 -17.50 -27.55
CA LEU A 116 25.38 -16.55 -26.87
C LEU A 116 26.06 -17.17 -25.64
N ALA A 117 25.32 -18.00 -24.88
CA ALA A 117 25.89 -18.70 -23.73
C ALA A 117 26.96 -19.73 -24.13
N ASP A 118 26.69 -20.52 -25.17
CA ASP A 118 27.61 -21.54 -25.67
C ASP A 118 28.87 -20.89 -26.25
N GLU A 119 28.72 -19.80 -27.01
CA GLU A 119 29.83 -19.06 -27.60
C GLU A 119 30.70 -18.36 -26.55
N ALA A 120 30.07 -17.61 -25.63
CA ALA A 120 30.80 -16.96 -24.54
C ALA A 120 31.54 -17.98 -23.67
N ARG A 121 30.94 -19.14 -23.40
CA ARG A 121 31.59 -20.21 -22.65
C ARG A 121 32.78 -20.81 -23.41
N ALA A 122 32.68 -20.98 -24.73
CA ALA A 122 33.75 -21.51 -25.56
C ALA A 122 34.97 -20.57 -25.61
N ARG A 123 34.73 -19.26 -25.60
CA ARG A 123 35.78 -18.23 -25.60
C ARG A 123 36.36 -17.95 -24.22
N MET A 124 35.63 -18.23 -23.16
CA MET A 124 36.07 -17.98 -21.79
C MET A 124 37.23 -18.92 -21.40
N HIS A 125 38.38 -18.32 -21.08
CA HIS A 125 39.57 -19.03 -20.57
C HIS A 125 39.57 -19.17 -19.04
N GLY A 126 38.83 -18.31 -18.33
CA GLY A 126 38.72 -18.33 -16.88
C GLY A 126 38.11 -19.60 -16.29
N LYS A 127 38.08 -19.66 -14.96
CA LYS A 127 37.59 -20.81 -14.19
C LYS A 127 36.12 -20.66 -13.82
N VAL A 128 35.36 -21.74 -13.94
CA VAL A 128 33.92 -21.77 -13.63
C VAL A 128 33.66 -22.59 -12.36
N VAL A 129 33.09 -21.94 -11.35
CA VAL A 129 32.56 -22.58 -10.14
C VAL A 129 31.03 -22.57 -10.22
N ALA A 130 30.41 -23.75 -10.22
CA ALA A 130 28.96 -23.88 -10.27
C ALA A 130 28.43 -24.49 -8.98
N VAL A 131 27.35 -23.92 -8.44
CA VAL A 131 26.81 -24.29 -7.13
C VAL A 131 25.35 -24.73 -7.28
N THR A 132 25.02 -25.91 -6.77
CA THR A 132 23.64 -26.34 -6.54
C THR A 132 23.46 -26.91 -5.14
N GLY A 133 22.20 -27.10 -4.76
CA GLY A 133 21.82 -27.56 -3.43
C GLY A 133 20.38 -27.22 -3.10
N THR A 134 19.84 -27.86 -2.07
CA THR A 134 18.49 -27.58 -1.57
C THR A 134 18.49 -26.20 -0.89
N VAL A 135 19.44 -25.99 0.02
CA VAL A 135 19.72 -24.74 0.72
C VAL A 135 21.18 -24.30 0.49
N GLY A 136 21.57 -23.08 0.88
CA GLY A 136 22.97 -22.61 0.84
C GLY A 136 23.47 -22.01 -0.49
N LYS A 137 22.89 -22.42 -1.64
CA LYS A 137 23.27 -21.97 -2.99
C LYS A 137 23.70 -20.49 -3.13
N SER A 138 22.79 -19.56 -2.82
CA SER A 138 23.05 -18.13 -3.01
C SER A 138 24.14 -17.63 -2.07
N SER A 139 24.13 -18.04 -0.80
CA SER A 139 25.13 -17.62 0.18
C SER A 139 26.54 -18.13 -0.19
N THR A 140 26.64 -19.37 -0.68
CA THR A 140 27.89 -19.93 -1.22
C THR A 140 28.37 -19.14 -2.45
N LYS A 141 27.47 -18.83 -3.39
CA LYS A 141 27.80 -18.04 -4.60
C LYS A 141 28.20 -16.60 -4.27
N ASP A 142 27.53 -15.96 -3.31
CA ASP A 142 27.85 -14.60 -2.88
C ASP A 142 29.20 -14.55 -2.16
N LEU A 143 29.51 -15.56 -1.33
CA LEU A 143 30.81 -15.70 -0.69
C LEU A 143 31.92 -15.95 -1.73
N LEU A 144 31.70 -16.83 -2.71
CA LEU A 144 32.60 -17.00 -3.85
C LEU A 144 32.83 -15.68 -4.59
N ASN A 145 31.77 -14.96 -4.91
CA ASN A 145 31.87 -13.70 -5.64
C ASN A 145 32.67 -12.64 -4.86
N MET A 146 32.43 -12.51 -3.54
CA MET A 146 33.21 -11.61 -2.68
C MET A 146 34.70 -11.95 -2.73
N LEU A 147 35.04 -13.21 -2.49
CA LEU A 147 36.44 -13.61 -2.31
C LEU A 147 37.20 -13.64 -3.65
N LEU A 148 36.56 -14.07 -4.74
CA LEU A 148 37.19 -14.12 -6.06
C LEU A 148 37.35 -12.73 -6.71
N SER A 149 36.50 -11.75 -6.34
CA SER A 149 36.60 -10.39 -6.90
C SER A 149 37.87 -9.66 -6.48
N GLU A 150 38.51 -10.08 -5.38
CA GLU A 150 39.80 -9.57 -4.94
C GLU A 150 40.98 -10.20 -5.73
N GLU A 151 40.76 -11.37 -6.32
CA GLU A 151 41.80 -12.13 -7.04
C GLU A 151 41.73 -11.89 -8.56
N GLY A 152 40.59 -11.42 -9.07
CA GLY A 152 40.40 -11.15 -10.49
C GLY A 152 38.98 -10.70 -10.84
N THR A 153 38.72 -10.61 -12.15
CA THR A 153 37.41 -10.25 -12.68
C THR A 153 36.41 -11.40 -12.54
N VAL A 154 35.21 -11.12 -12.03
CA VAL A 154 34.20 -12.15 -11.75
C VAL A 154 32.87 -11.84 -12.44
N ILE A 155 32.30 -12.86 -13.08
CA ILE A 155 30.88 -12.88 -13.47
C ILE A 155 30.12 -13.85 -12.57
N ALA A 156 29.24 -13.30 -11.72
CA ALA A 156 28.37 -14.09 -10.87
C ALA A 156 26.90 -14.04 -11.31
N THR A 157 26.14 -15.07 -10.93
CA THR A 157 24.67 -15.10 -11.09
C THR A 157 24.02 -13.93 -10.34
N ARG A 158 23.21 -13.14 -11.05
CA ARG A 158 22.44 -12.00 -10.52
C ARG A 158 21.08 -12.45 -10.00
N GLY A 159 20.69 -12.01 -8.81
CA GLY A 159 19.35 -12.27 -8.26
C GLY A 159 18.97 -13.75 -8.29
N ASN A 160 17.80 -14.06 -8.86
CA ASN A 160 17.27 -15.42 -9.03
C ASN A 160 17.50 -15.98 -10.45
N HIS A 161 18.50 -15.51 -11.19
CA HIS A 161 18.86 -16.03 -12.53
C HIS A 161 19.56 -17.40 -12.47
N ASN A 162 19.00 -18.32 -11.69
CA ASN A 162 19.53 -19.67 -11.45
C ASN A 162 18.74 -20.76 -12.19
N THR A 163 17.70 -20.39 -12.93
CA THR A 163 16.95 -21.28 -13.84
C THR A 163 17.73 -21.49 -15.14
N ARG A 164 17.28 -22.41 -16.01
CA ARG A 164 17.91 -22.66 -17.32
C ARG A 164 18.18 -21.38 -18.12
N THR A 165 17.19 -20.49 -18.17
CA THR A 165 17.31 -19.21 -18.89
C THR A 165 18.27 -18.26 -18.18
N GLY A 166 18.18 -18.14 -16.85
CA GLY A 166 19.08 -17.29 -16.08
C GLY A 166 20.54 -17.74 -16.12
N THR A 167 20.79 -19.05 -16.16
CA THR A 167 22.14 -19.62 -16.35
C THR A 167 22.68 -19.27 -17.73
N ALA A 168 21.88 -19.38 -18.79
CA ALA A 168 22.29 -18.97 -20.14
C ALA A 168 22.65 -17.48 -20.18
N VAL A 169 21.84 -16.62 -19.56
CA VAL A 169 22.16 -15.19 -19.43
C VAL A 169 23.48 -14.96 -18.69
N SER A 170 23.70 -15.68 -17.59
CA SER A 170 24.94 -15.55 -16.80
C SER A 170 26.19 -15.98 -17.59
N LEU A 171 26.07 -17.02 -18.42
CA LEU A 171 27.18 -17.49 -19.27
C LEU A 171 27.45 -16.55 -20.46
N ALA A 172 26.42 -16.04 -21.11
CA ALA A 172 26.59 -15.09 -22.22
C ALA A 172 27.29 -13.79 -21.78
N ARG A 173 27.18 -13.42 -20.50
CA ARG A 173 27.91 -12.29 -19.90
C ARG A 173 29.41 -12.56 -19.74
N CYS A 174 29.85 -13.81 -19.80
CA CYS A 174 31.27 -14.16 -19.77
C CYS A 174 32.00 -13.83 -21.09
N ILE A 175 31.34 -13.21 -22.07
CA ILE A 175 32.00 -12.73 -23.30
C ILE A 175 33.14 -11.74 -23.01
N THR A 176 33.09 -11.07 -21.86
CA THR A 176 34.18 -10.20 -21.38
C THR A 176 35.42 -10.99 -20.95
N ASN A 177 35.40 -12.33 -21.07
CA ASN A 177 36.44 -13.27 -20.68
C ASN A 177 36.94 -13.04 -19.24
N PRO A 178 36.05 -13.15 -18.23
CA PRO A 178 36.43 -12.95 -16.84
C PRO A 178 37.39 -14.04 -16.35
N ASP A 179 38.19 -13.74 -15.33
CA ASP A 179 39.08 -14.70 -14.67
C ASP A 179 38.27 -15.82 -14.00
N TYR A 180 37.10 -15.47 -13.44
CA TYR A 180 36.21 -16.40 -12.77
C TYR A 180 34.73 -16.21 -13.13
N ALA A 181 33.98 -17.31 -13.11
CA ALA A 181 32.51 -17.28 -13.11
C ALA A 181 31.94 -18.10 -11.94
N ALA A 182 31.08 -17.47 -11.14
CA ALA A 182 30.42 -18.09 -9.99
C ALA A 182 28.92 -18.24 -10.26
N LEU A 183 28.50 -19.45 -10.64
CA LEU A 183 27.17 -19.73 -11.17
C LEU A 183 26.29 -20.45 -10.15
N GLU A 184 25.15 -19.84 -9.80
CA GLU A 184 24.10 -20.49 -9.01
C GLU A 184 23.15 -21.26 -9.94
N VAL A 185 22.87 -22.53 -9.63
CA VAL A 185 22.04 -23.41 -10.47
C VAL A 185 20.92 -24.06 -9.65
N ALA A 186 19.67 -23.76 -10.02
CA ALA A 186 18.47 -24.36 -9.44
C ALA A 186 18.25 -25.79 -9.98
N ILE A 187 17.51 -26.62 -9.23
CA ILE A 187 17.18 -27.98 -9.66
C ILE A 187 16.36 -28.00 -10.96
N SER A 188 15.55 -26.96 -11.19
CA SER A 188 14.76 -26.80 -12.41
C SER A 188 15.62 -26.64 -13.67
N ALA A 189 16.86 -26.16 -13.52
CA ALA A 189 17.83 -26.10 -14.63
C ALA A 189 18.48 -27.47 -14.91
N LEU A 190 18.34 -28.44 -14.00
CA LEU A 190 19.03 -29.74 -14.05
C LEU A 190 18.11 -30.91 -14.40
N TRP A 191 16.81 -30.80 -14.10
CA TRP A 191 15.85 -31.90 -14.26
C TRP A 191 15.33 -32.13 -15.69
N MET A 192 15.64 -31.23 -16.63
CA MET A 192 15.10 -31.29 -18.00
C MET A 192 15.45 -32.60 -18.71
N GLU A 193 14.50 -33.14 -19.48
CA GLU A 193 14.65 -34.41 -20.22
C GLU A 193 15.79 -34.36 -21.25
N SER A 194 16.01 -33.19 -21.86
CA SER A 194 17.11 -32.95 -22.80
C SER A 194 18.50 -32.88 -22.17
N GLY A 195 18.63 -33.04 -20.84
CA GLY A 195 19.92 -33.29 -20.18
C GLY A 195 20.42 -32.24 -19.19
N GLY A 196 19.61 -31.23 -18.84
CA GLY A 196 19.98 -30.16 -17.90
C GLY A 196 21.11 -29.25 -18.40
N VAL A 197 21.39 -28.14 -17.69
CA VAL A 197 22.39 -27.14 -18.12
C VAL A 197 23.86 -27.51 -17.81
N GLY A 198 24.13 -28.64 -17.13
CA GLY A 198 25.47 -29.02 -16.70
C GLY A 198 26.49 -29.08 -17.86
N SER A 199 26.10 -29.71 -18.98
CA SER A 199 26.96 -29.88 -20.16
C SER A 199 27.30 -28.58 -20.86
N ARG A 200 26.50 -27.54 -20.65
CA ARG A 200 26.76 -26.17 -21.12
C ARG A 200 27.70 -25.43 -20.19
N ILE A 201 27.49 -25.57 -18.87
CA ILE A 201 28.32 -24.89 -17.87
C ILE A 201 29.78 -25.33 -17.97
N LYS A 202 30.03 -26.65 -18.11
CA LYS A 202 31.38 -27.24 -18.13
C LYS A 202 32.25 -26.69 -17.00
N ALA A 203 31.79 -26.94 -15.77
CA ALA A 203 32.43 -26.40 -14.57
C ALA A 203 33.85 -26.95 -14.39
N ASP A 204 34.72 -26.13 -13.82
CA ASP A 204 36.03 -26.55 -13.29
C ASP A 204 35.84 -27.11 -11.86
N VAL A 205 34.95 -26.47 -11.07
CA VAL A 205 34.53 -26.95 -9.75
C VAL A 205 33.02 -26.90 -9.63
N ALA A 206 32.39 -28.02 -9.26
CA ALA A 206 30.97 -28.11 -8.95
C ALA A 206 30.74 -28.33 -7.45
N ILE A 207 29.93 -27.50 -6.81
CA ILE A 207 29.60 -27.62 -5.38
C ILE A 207 28.15 -28.11 -5.24
N ILE A 208 27.95 -29.17 -4.48
CA ILE A 208 26.63 -29.63 -4.04
C ILE A 208 26.55 -29.42 -2.53
N THR A 209 25.82 -28.39 -2.11
CA THR A 209 25.79 -27.96 -0.70
C THR A 209 24.94 -28.87 0.19
N GLU A 210 23.78 -29.30 -0.30
CA GLU A 210 22.80 -30.06 0.50
C GLU A 210 21.75 -30.79 -0.37
N ILE A 211 21.30 -31.97 0.08
CA ILE A 211 20.18 -32.71 -0.49
C ILE A 211 19.03 -32.78 0.53
N GLY A 212 17.87 -32.26 0.15
CA GLY A 212 16.69 -32.23 1.00
C GLY A 212 15.41 -32.16 0.18
N LEU A 213 14.28 -32.41 0.82
CA LEU A 213 12.96 -32.35 0.17
C LEU A 213 12.53 -30.88 -0.04
N THR A 214 12.28 -30.52 -1.29
CA THR A 214 11.67 -29.26 -1.71
C THR A 214 11.21 -29.41 -3.17
N GLN A 215 10.25 -28.59 -3.61
CA GLN A 215 9.80 -28.56 -5.02
C GLN A 215 9.30 -29.90 -5.53
N ILE A 216 8.50 -30.60 -4.72
CA ILE A 216 7.82 -31.85 -5.11
C ILE A 216 6.94 -31.57 -6.32
N SER A 217 7.09 -32.39 -7.36
CA SER A 217 6.38 -32.26 -8.63
C SER A 217 6.29 -33.63 -9.32
N HIS A 218 5.77 -33.66 -10.55
CA HIS A 218 5.80 -34.88 -11.38
C HIS A 218 7.22 -35.41 -11.65
N TYR A 219 8.24 -34.54 -11.60
CA TYR A 219 9.64 -34.92 -11.78
C TYR A 219 10.36 -35.28 -10.47
N VAL A 220 10.05 -34.59 -9.36
CA VAL A 220 10.71 -34.81 -8.05
C VAL A 220 9.70 -35.39 -7.07
N LYS A 221 9.81 -36.69 -6.79
CA LYS A 221 8.91 -37.39 -5.87
C LYS A 221 9.55 -37.66 -4.50
N GLY A 222 10.86 -37.50 -4.37
CA GLY A 222 11.57 -37.70 -3.11
C GLY A 222 13.04 -37.27 -3.13
N LEU A 223 13.76 -37.61 -2.04
CA LEU A 223 15.17 -37.27 -1.85
C LEU A 223 16.06 -37.83 -2.96
N ARG A 224 15.82 -39.08 -3.38
CA ARG A 224 16.60 -39.74 -4.44
C ARG A 224 16.52 -39.02 -5.78
N ASP A 225 15.36 -38.48 -6.15
CA ASP A 225 15.21 -37.66 -7.36
C ASP A 225 15.96 -36.35 -7.24
N THR A 226 15.89 -35.70 -6.07
CA THR A 226 16.64 -34.47 -5.78
C THR A 226 18.15 -34.70 -5.93
N ALA A 227 18.67 -35.77 -5.34
CA ALA A 227 20.05 -36.20 -5.48
C ALA A 227 20.41 -36.44 -6.95
N ARG A 228 19.61 -37.23 -7.68
CA ARG A 228 19.83 -37.54 -9.11
C ARG A 228 19.94 -36.29 -9.95
N PHE A 229 19.02 -35.34 -9.80
CA PHE A 229 19.03 -34.14 -10.61
C PHE A 229 20.15 -33.19 -10.23
N LYS A 230 20.44 -32.99 -8.94
CA LYS A 230 21.53 -32.12 -8.49
C LYS A 230 22.91 -32.65 -8.93
N SER A 231 23.11 -33.97 -8.94
CA SER A 231 24.32 -34.59 -9.51
C SER A 231 24.55 -34.26 -10.99
N ARG A 232 23.48 -33.95 -11.76
CA ARG A 232 23.63 -33.56 -13.18
C ARG A 232 24.36 -32.24 -13.37
N LEU A 233 24.59 -31.45 -12.33
CA LEU A 233 25.47 -30.29 -12.40
C LEU A 233 26.88 -30.67 -12.86
N CYS A 234 27.36 -31.85 -12.46
CA CYS A 234 28.67 -32.36 -12.82
C CYS A 234 28.72 -32.99 -14.22
N ARG A 235 27.58 -33.13 -14.90
CA ARG A 235 27.52 -33.73 -16.25
C ARG A 235 28.22 -32.80 -17.24
N GLY A 236 29.24 -33.30 -17.93
CA GLY A 236 30.01 -32.51 -18.90
C GLY A 236 30.97 -31.51 -18.26
N MET A 237 31.35 -31.72 -16.99
CA MET A 237 32.51 -31.05 -16.38
C MET A 237 33.76 -31.20 -17.24
N LYS A 238 34.70 -30.27 -17.09
CA LYS A 238 36.00 -30.36 -17.75
C LYS A 238 36.77 -31.61 -17.27
N PRO A 239 37.69 -32.16 -18.09
CA PRO A 239 38.66 -33.13 -17.64
C PRO A 239 39.36 -32.62 -16.36
N GLU A 240 39.57 -33.52 -15.39
CA GLU A 240 40.16 -33.20 -14.06
C GLU A 240 39.34 -32.24 -13.19
N GLY A 241 38.09 -31.96 -13.55
CA GLY A 241 37.20 -31.15 -12.72
C GLY A 241 36.87 -31.82 -11.38
N TYR A 242 36.55 -30.98 -10.39
CA TYR A 242 36.22 -31.45 -9.04
C TYR A 242 34.76 -31.28 -8.66
N ALA A 243 34.20 -32.27 -7.97
CA ALA A 243 32.92 -32.18 -7.27
C ALA A 243 33.17 -32.04 -5.76
N VAL A 244 32.80 -30.88 -5.20
CA VAL A 244 32.89 -30.57 -3.78
C VAL A 244 31.56 -30.92 -3.11
N LEU A 245 31.57 -31.94 -2.25
CA LEU A 245 30.36 -32.53 -1.67
C LEU A 245 30.35 -32.40 -0.14
N ASN A 246 29.22 -31.98 0.42
CA ASN A 246 29.00 -32.05 1.87
C ASN A 246 28.90 -33.52 2.29
N ARG A 247 29.78 -33.99 3.17
CA ARG A 247 29.77 -35.38 3.66
C ARG A 247 28.59 -35.67 4.57
N ASP A 248 28.04 -34.66 5.22
CA ASP A 248 26.89 -34.78 6.14
C ASP A 248 25.53 -34.81 5.40
N MET A 249 25.50 -34.62 4.08
CA MET A 249 24.25 -34.50 3.32
C MET A 249 23.51 -35.84 3.18
N ALA A 250 22.18 -35.77 3.11
CA ALA A 250 21.39 -36.93 2.75
C ALA A 250 21.75 -37.45 1.34
N GLU A 251 21.62 -38.75 1.11
CA GLU A 251 21.92 -39.38 -0.19
C GLU A 251 23.38 -39.20 -0.68
N TYR A 252 24.32 -38.94 0.25
CA TYR A 252 25.74 -38.73 -0.06
C TYR A 252 26.32 -39.81 -0.98
N ASP A 253 26.19 -41.10 -0.61
CA ASP A 253 26.83 -42.19 -1.36
C ASP A 253 26.33 -42.27 -2.81
N TYR A 254 25.03 -42.03 -3.01
CA TYR A 254 24.44 -41.99 -4.33
C TYR A 254 24.95 -40.81 -5.15
N VAL A 255 25.02 -39.61 -4.54
CA VAL A 255 25.56 -38.43 -5.22
C VAL A 255 27.02 -38.66 -5.60
N ARG A 256 27.84 -39.17 -4.68
CA ARG A 256 29.25 -39.49 -4.90
C ARG A 256 29.42 -40.41 -6.10
N GLN A 257 28.75 -41.57 -6.09
CA GLN A 257 28.81 -42.54 -7.17
C GLN A 257 28.39 -41.92 -8.52
N LYS A 258 27.35 -41.09 -8.53
CA LYS A 258 26.87 -40.45 -9.77
C LYS A 258 27.84 -39.42 -10.33
N VAL A 259 28.45 -38.59 -9.48
CA VAL A 259 29.38 -37.56 -9.96
C VAL A 259 30.71 -38.16 -10.41
N GLU A 260 31.21 -39.20 -9.73
CA GLU A 260 32.37 -39.98 -10.17
C GLU A 260 32.09 -40.65 -11.53
N GLY A 261 30.86 -41.16 -11.72
CA GLY A 261 30.40 -41.68 -13.02
C GLY A 261 30.32 -40.64 -14.15
N TYR A 262 30.32 -39.33 -13.82
CA TYR A 262 30.46 -38.25 -14.80
C TYR A 262 31.93 -37.83 -15.03
N GLY A 263 32.89 -38.50 -14.39
CA GLY A 263 34.32 -38.23 -14.51
C GLY A 263 34.84 -37.16 -13.55
N ALA A 264 34.05 -36.74 -12.55
CA ALA A 264 34.50 -35.76 -11.57
C ALA A 264 35.35 -36.41 -10.46
N THR A 265 36.41 -35.72 -10.04
CA THR A 265 37.14 -36.08 -8.81
C THR A 265 36.39 -35.52 -7.60
N VAL A 266 36.12 -36.36 -6.60
CA VAL A 266 35.36 -35.93 -5.42
C VAL A 266 36.30 -35.39 -4.34
N LEU A 267 35.93 -34.24 -3.77
CA LEU A 267 36.51 -33.70 -2.54
C LEU A 267 35.37 -33.44 -1.55
N THR A 268 35.50 -33.94 -0.33
CA THR A 268 34.45 -33.83 0.68
C THR A 268 34.79 -32.85 1.79
N TYR A 269 33.76 -32.24 2.37
CA TYR A 269 33.86 -31.35 3.51
C TYR A 269 32.71 -31.60 4.48
N GLY A 270 32.84 -31.17 5.73
CA GLY A 270 31.73 -31.19 6.69
C GLY A 270 32.17 -31.43 8.13
N PHE A 271 31.20 -31.67 8.99
CA PHE A 271 31.39 -32.08 10.38
C PHE A 271 31.67 -33.58 10.52
N HIS A 272 31.36 -34.37 9.50
CA HIS A 272 31.66 -35.78 9.48
C HIS A 272 33.18 -36.03 9.60
N PRO A 273 33.63 -36.94 10.49
CA PRO A 273 35.06 -37.20 10.70
C PRO A 273 35.78 -37.72 9.46
N ASP A 274 35.09 -38.49 8.61
CA ASP A 274 35.63 -39.01 7.34
C ASP A 274 35.62 -38.00 6.17
N ALA A 275 35.29 -36.73 6.42
CA ALA A 275 35.42 -35.71 5.38
C ALA A 275 36.91 -35.46 5.06
N ASP A 276 37.24 -35.21 3.79
CA ASP A 276 38.61 -34.84 3.37
C ASP A 276 39.04 -33.49 3.98
N ILE A 277 38.06 -32.60 4.22
CA ILE A 277 38.22 -31.33 4.93
C ILE A 277 37.24 -31.31 6.12
N PRO A 278 37.60 -31.91 7.26
CA PRO A 278 36.75 -31.94 8.43
C PRO A 278 36.78 -30.59 9.16
N ILE A 279 35.61 -30.18 9.67
CA ILE A 279 35.47 -29.09 10.65
C ILE A 279 35.83 -29.65 12.01
N THR A 280 37.02 -29.31 12.51
CA THR A 280 37.59 -29.87 13.74
C THR A 280 37.21 -29.07 14.99
N ALA A 281 36.84 -27.79 14.85
CA ALA A 281 36.24 -27.00 15.91
C ALA A 281 35.20 -26.01 15.34
N TYR A 282 34.13 -25.80 16.11
CA TYR A 282 33.05 -24.89 15.76
C TYR A 282 32.44 -24.29 17.02
N GLU A 283 32.56 -22.97 17.14
CA GLU A 283 31.89 -22.19 18.19
C GLU A 283 31.08 -21.08 17.51
N ALA A 284 29.86 -20.83 17.99
CA ALA A 284 29.01 -19.80 17.42
C ALA A 284 28.36 -18.95 18.50
N ASP A 285 28.23 -17.67 18.19
CA ASP A 285 27.54 -16.67 18.99
C ASP A 285 26.46 -16.00 18.14
N THR A 286 25.82 -14.95 18.66
CA THR A 286 24.75 -14.23 17.95
C THR A 286 25.23 -13.44 16.73
N HIS A 287 26.53 -13.21 16.60
CA HIS A 287 27.16 -12.37 15.57
C HIS A 287 27.93 -13.17 14.53
N GLY A 288 28.28 -14.43 14.79
CA GLY A 288 29.09 -15.23 13.89
C GLY A 288 29.42 -16.63 14.37
N SER A 289 30.31 -17.28 13.62
CA SER A 289 30.87 -18.58 13.93
C SER A 289 32.40 -18.55 13.78
N ASP A 290 33.11 -19.05 14.78
CA ASP A 290 34.53 -19.37 14.72
C ASP A 290 34.69 -20.83 14.28
N ILE A 291 35.47 -21.04 13.22
CA ILE A 291 35.55 -22.31 12.50
C ILE A 291 37.01 -22.69 12.34
N THR A 292 37.35 -23.90 12.77
CA THR A 292 38.67 -24.52 12.48
C THR A 292 38.46 -25.72 11.57
N VAL A 293 39.26 -25.79 10.51
CA VAL A 293 39.29 -26.92 9.57
C VAL A 293 40.70 -27.47 9.41
N ASN A 294 40.77 -28.74 8.99
CA ASN A 294 41.99 -29.32 8.45
C ASN A 294 41.90 -29.37 6.92
N LEU A 295 42.56 -28.42 6.24
CA LEU A 295 42.62 -28.36 4.79
C LEU A 295 43.87 -29.10 4.30
N ARG A 296 43.72 -30.40 3.95
CA ARG A 296 44.79 -31.27 3.43
C ARG A 296 46.08 -31.28 4.29
N GLY A 297 45.92 -31.34 5.61
CA GLY A 297 47.02 -31.37 6.57
C GLY A 297 47.38 -30.00 7.16
N THR A 298 46.82 -28.92 6.62
CA THR A 298 47.02 -27.57 7.15
C THR A 298 45.82 -27.15 8.00
N SER A 299 46.05 -26.86 9.28
CA SER A 299 45.02 -26.31 10.15
C SER A 299 44.79 -24.83 9.82
N LEU A 300 43.54 -24.46 9.53
CA LEU A 300 43.12 -23.10 9.28
C LEU A 300 41.97 -22.73 10.22
N THR A 301 42.09 -21.58 10.88
CA THR A 301 41.03 -21.02 11.75
C THR A 301 40.61 -19.66 11.23
N TYR A 302 39.30 -19.42 11.16
CA TYR A 302 38.76 -18.14 10.73
C TYR A 302 37.38 -17.88 11.35
N ARG A 303 37.01 -16.60 11.40
CA ARG A 303 35.69 -16.16 11.83
C ARG A 303 34.81 -15.81 10.64
N LEU A 304 33.59 -16.33 10.64
CA LEU A 304 32.52 -15.94 9.72
C LEU A 304 31.49 -15.12 10.51
N ASN A 305 31.21 -13.88 10.10
CA ASN A 305 30.20 -13.03 10.75
C ASN A 305 28.76 -13.37 10.32
N VAL A 306 28.48 -14.67 10.24
CA VAL A 306 27.16 -15.25 10.02
C VAL A 306 27.05 -16.48 10.91
N PRO A 307 26.08 -16.54 11.84
CA PRO A 307 25.91 -17.68 12.73
C PRO A 307 25.30 -18.88 11.99
N GLY A 308 25.48 -20.07 12.59
CA GLY A 308 24.81 -21.30 12.20
C GLY A 308 25.64 -22.29 11.39
N ARG A 309 25.42 -23.58 11.67
CA ARG A 309 26.19 -24.71 11.11
C ARG A 309 26.13 -24.77 9.59
N GLY A 310 24.97 -24.45 9.00
CA GLY A 310 24.81 -24.44 7.54
C GLY A 310 25.72 -23.44 6.84
N MET A 311 25.94 -22.26 7.43
CA MET A 311 26.85 -21.25 6.86
C MET A 311 28.32 -21.57 7.09
N ALA A 312 28.65 -22.19 8.23
CA ALA A 312 29.99 -22.76 8.43
C ALA A 312 30.30 -23.84 7.39
N GLY A 313 29.37 -24.75 7.11
CA GLY A 313 29.52 -25.72 6.03
C GLY A 313 29.74 -25.04 4.67
N ASN A 314 28.89 -24.07 4.33
CA ASN A 314 29.02 -23.33 3.08
C ASN A 314 30.37 -22.60 2.94
N SER A 315 30.91 -22.01 4.01
CA SER A 315 32.22 -21.34 3.96
C SER A 315 33.37 -22.33 3.73
N VAL A 316 33.29 -23.53 4.30
CA VAL A 316 34.27 -24.59 4.03
C VAL A 316 34.17 -25.10 2.58
N ALA A 317 32.95 -25.21 2.04
CA ALA A 317 32.74 -25.55 0.63
C ALA A 317 33.43 -24.52 -0.30
N VAL A 318 33.34 -23.24 0.05
CA VAL A 318 34.03 -22.16 -0.69
C VAL A 318 35.55 -22.26 -0.53
N LEU A 319 36.07 -22.48 0.68
CA LEU A 319 37.51 -22.70 0.89
C LEU A 319 38.05 -23.87 0.08
N ALA A 320 37.32 -24.97 0.04
CA ALA A 320 37.66 -26.14 -0.77
C ALA A 320 37.73 -25.78 -2.27
N ALA A 321 36.73 -25.04 -2.78
CA ALA A 321 36.73 -24.58 -4.16
C ALA A 321 37.91 -23.63 -4.46
N LEU A 322 38.19 -22.66 -3.59
CA LEU A 322 39.30 -21.72 -3.75
C LEU A 322 40.66 -22.42 -3.74
N HIS A 323 40.86 -23.39 -2.84
CA HIS A 323 42.05 -24.24 -2.82
C HIS A 323 42.26 -24.96 -4.15
N LEU A 324 41.20 -25.55 -4.71
CA LEU A 324 41.24 -26.25 -5.99
C LEU A 324 41.50 -25.30 -7.19
N LEU A 325 41.14 -24.03 -7.07
CA LEU A 325 41.47 -23.00 -8.06
C LEU A 325 42.90 -22.46 -7.92
N GLY A 326 43.65 -22.87 -6.89
CA GLY A 326 45.00 -22.39 -6.62
C GLY A 326 45.06 -21.01 -5.94
N VAL A 327 43.94 -20.54 -5.36
CA VAL A 327 43.89 -19.29 -4.59
C VAL A 327 44.52 -19.51 -3.22
N ASP A 328 45.26 -18.53 -2.71
CA ASP A 328 45.88 -18.58 -1.38
C ASP A 328 44.81 -18.56 -0.28
N THR A 329 44.44 -19.76 0.18
CA THR A 329 43.42 -19.94 1.22
C THR A 329 43.79 -19.34 2.57
N GLY A 330 45.08 -19.14 2.87
CA GLY A 330 45.50 -18.50 4.12
C GLY A 330 45.15 -17.01 4.15
N GLN A 331 45.40 -16.31 3.05
CA GLN A 331 45.00 -14.91 2.90
C GLN A 331 43.49 -14.74 2.86
N VAL A 332 42.79 -15.62 2.12
CA VAL A 332 41.34 -15.53 1.97
C VAL A 332 40.58 -15.86 3.26
N ALA A 333 41.09 -16.78 4.08
CA ALA A 333 40.49 -17.11 5.38
C ALA A 333 40.33 -15.87 6.27
N ASN A 334 41.31 -14.94 6.26
CA ASN A 334 41.25 -13.69 7.02
C ASN A 334 40.15 -12.72 6.52
N ARG A 335 39.66 -12.90 5.29
CA ARG A 335 38.61 -12.05 4.71
C ARG A 335 37.19 -12.58 4.96
N MET A 336 37.04 -13.82 5.42
CA MET A 336 35.74 -14.44 5.76
C MET A 336 34.93 -13.60 6.75
N VAL A 337 35.63 -12.88 7.63
CA VAL A 337 35.02 -11.99 8.62
C VAL A 337 34.25 -10.82 7.99
N TYR A 338 34.55 -10.43 6.75
CA TYR A 338 33.85 -9.36 6.04
C TYR A 338 32.57 -9.85 5.37
N PHE A 339 32.36 -11.16 5.27
CA PHE A 339 31.13 -11.70 4.72
C PHE A 339 29.94 -11.32 5.60
N ARG A 340 28.87 -10.88 4.93
CA ARG A 340 27.55 -10.65 5.50
C ARG A 340 26.54 -11.23 4.52
N ASN A 341 25.48 -11.85 5.02
CA ASN A 341 24.39 -12.29 4.15
C ASN A 341 23.79 -11.09 3.39
N VAL A 342 23.44 -11.30 2.13
CA VAL A 342 22.65 -10.35 1.33
C VAL A 342 21.30 -10.13 2.02
N ALA A 343 20.79 -8.88 1.96
CA ALA A 343 19.60 -8.42 2.70
C ALA A 343 18.48 -9.47 2.82
N LYS A 344 17.95 -9.65 4.05
CA LYS A 344 16.81 -10.53 4.44
C LYS A 344 17.07 -12.01 4.81
N LYS A 345 18.29 -12.41 5.20
CA LYS A 345 18.56 -13.81 5.65
C LYS A 345 19.25 -13.86 7.00
N LEU A 346 18.55 -14.40 8.01
CA LEU A 346 19.00 -14.51 9.41
C LEU A 346 19.50 -13.17 9.97
N GLN A 347 18.85 -12.07 9.59
CA GLN A 347 19.20 -10.76 10.13
C GLN A 347 18.48 -10.56 11.45
N ALA A 348 19.25 -10.47 12.53
CA ALA A 348 18.73 -9.98 13.79
C ALA A 348 18.67 -8.46 13.77
N GLU A 349 17.51 -7.93 14.09
CA GLU A 349 17.30 -6.51 14.32
C GLU A 349 16.53 -6.31 15.63
N THR A 350 16.67 -5.12 16.19
CA THR A 350 15.88 -4.75 17.36
C THR A 350 14.49 -4.32 16.92
N LEU A 351 13.46 -5.11 17.24
CA LEU A 351 12.08 -4.67 17.12
C LEU A 351 11.65 -4.11 18.47
N ARG A 352 11.42 -2.80 18.51
CA ARG A 352 10.97 -2.15 19.73
C ARG A 352 9.48 -2.37 19.92
N LEU A 353 9.06 -2.69 21.14
CA LEU A 353 7.67 -3.04 21.44
C LEU A 353 6.80 -1.82 21.72
N PRO A 354 5.49 -1.89 21.43
CA PRO A 354 4.55 -0.82 21.76
C PRO A 354 4.41 -0.54 23.27
N THR A 355 4.53 -1.57 24.08
CA THR A 355 4.36 -1.50 25.54
C THR A 355 5.62 -0.99 26.28
N GLY A 356 6.67 -0.60 25.54
CA GLY A 356 8.01 -0.38 26.08
C GLY A 356 8.84 -1.67 26.05
N GLY A 357 10.17 -1.50 26.00
CA GLY A 357 11.11 -2.60 25.78
C GLY A 357 11.43 -2.86 24.31
N ALA A 358 12.22 -3.90 24.06
CA ALA A 358 12.59 -4.35 22.74
C ALA A 358 12.80 -5.86 22.69
N VAL A 359 12.52 -6.45 21.54
CA VAL A 359 12.82 -7.84 21.24
C VAL A 359 13.92 -7.92 20.20
N THR A 360 14.62 -9.05 20.21
CA THR A 360 15.49 -9.42 19.10
C THR A 360 14.66 -10.14 18.05
N LEU A 361 14.43 -9.49 16.89
CA LEU A 361 13.70 -10.05 15.77
C LEU A 361 14.68 -10.64 14.76
N ILE A 362 14.62 -11.95 14.53
CA ILE A 362 15.44 -12.68 13.56
C ILE A 362 14.60 -12.90 12.29
N ASP A 363 14.87 -12.11 11.25
CA ASP A 363 14.22 -12.21 9.94
C ASP A 363 14.89 -13.30 9.07
N ASP A 364 14.16 -14.39 8.82
CA ASP A 364 14.51 -15.39 7.82
C ASP A 364 13.31 -15.75 6.92
N ASN A 365 12.50 -14.74 6.59
CA ASN A 365 11.25 -14.87 5.83
C ASN A 365 11.46 -14.67 4.32
N TYR A 366 12.05 -15.67 3.65
CA TYR A 366 12.23 -15.67 2.20
C TYR A 366 11.84 -16.99 1.53
N ASN A 367 12.34 -18.11 2.05
CA ASN A 367 11.98 -19.45 1.57
C ASN A 367 12.07 -20.44 2.74
N ALA A 368 11.18 -21.43 2.75
CA ALA A 368 11.13 -22.44 3.79
C ALA A 368 11.16 -23.86 3.21
N ALA A 369 12.31 -24.49 3.37
CA ALA A 369 12.48 -25.94 3.30
C ALA A 369 12.77 -26.47 4.71
N PHE A 370 12.53 -27.76 4.95
CA PHE A 370 12.72 -28.39 6.26
C PHE A 370 14.11 -28.10 6.87
N ILE A 371 15.17 -28.31 6.09
CA ILE A 371 16.56 -28.06 6.53
C ILE A 371 16.79 -26.58 6.86
N SER A 372 16.19 -25.66 6.09
CA SER A 372 16.31 -24.23 6.37
C SER A 372 15.59 -23.86 7.67
N MET A 373 14.39 -24.41 7.91
CA MET A 373 13.65 -24.21 9.16
C MET A 373 14.48 -24.66 10.36
N LYS A 374 15.05 -25.86 10.30
CA LYS A 374 15.95 -26.39 11.34
C LYS A 374 17.11 -25.43 11.63
N ASN A 375 17.80 -24.94 10.60
CA ASN A 375 18.91 -24.00 10.77
C ASN A 375 18.46 -22.69 11.45
N GLY A 376 17.30 -22.14 11.08
CA GLY A 376 16.76 -20.93 11.71
C GLY A 376 16.46 -21.13 13.20
N LEU A 377 15.89 -22.28 13.56
CA LEU A 377 15.62 -22.66 14.95
C LEU A 377 16.92 -22.78 15.76
N GLU A 378 17.94 -23.43 15.20
CA GLU A 378 19.27 -23.56 15.84
C GLU A 378 19.94 -22.19 16.05
N VAL A 379 19.86 -21.28 15.08
CA VAL A 379 20.41 -19.92 15.20
C VAL A 379 19.69 -19.12 16.28
N ALA A 380 18.36 -19.21 16.35
CA ALA A 380 17.59 -18.54 17.40
C ALA A 380 17.94 -19.05 18.81
N ALA A 381 18.34 -20.32 18.94
CA ALA A 381 18.77 -20.91 20.21
C ALA A 381 20.10 -20.34 20.74
N LEU A 382 20.96 -19.78 19.86
CA LEU A 382 22.22 -19.13 20.25
C LEU A 382 22.02 -17.83 21.03
N TYR A 383 20.85 -17.19 20.90
CA TYR A 383 20.58 -15.93 21.58
C TYR A 383 20.40 -16.19 23.09
N PRO A 384 21.17 -15.50 23.95
CA PRO A 384 21.05 -15.66 25.38
C PRO A 384 19.66 -15.22 25.83
N ARG A 385 19.10 -15.92 26.83
CA ARG A 385 17.87 -15.54 27.50
C ARG A 385 18.15 -15.32 28.98
N GLY A 386 17.71 -14.19 29.52
CA GLY A 386 17.62 -13.95 30.97
C GLY A 386 16.51 -14.80 31.61
N GLU A 387 16.42 -14.80 32.95
CA GLU A 387 15.47 -15.63 33.72
C GLU A 387 13.99 -15.40 33.35
N ASN A 388 13.66 -14.27 32.71
CA ASN A 388 12.29 -13.89 32.31
C ASN A 388 12.09 -13.67 30.80
N GLN A 389 13.09 -14.00 29.96
CA GLN A 389 13.03 -13.80 28.49
C GLN A 389 12.63 -15.09 27.78
N ARG A 390 11.77 -15.00 26.76
CA ARG A 390 11.26 -16.16 26.01
C ARG A 390 11.83 -16.23 24.60
N ARG A 391 11.92 -17.44 24.07
CA ARG A 391 12.13 -17.70 22.64
C ARG A 391 10.79 -17.97 21.97
N ILE A 392 10.48 -17.20 20.94
CA ILE A 392 9.21 -17.23 20.23
C ILE A 392 9.47 -17.55 18.76
N ALA A 393 8.76 -18.55 18.23
CA ALA A 393 8.78 -18.89 16.81
C ALA A 393 7.48 -18.42 16.14
N VAL A 394 7.61 -17.70 15.04
CA VAL A 394 6.52 -17.26 14.16
C VAL A 394 6.74 -17.94 12.83
N LEU A 395 5.99 -19.01 12.56
CA LEU A 395 6.28 -19.95 11.48
C LEU A 395 5.17 -20.00 10.43
N GLY A 396 5.55 -19.85 9.16
CA GLY A 396 4.70 -20.06 8.00
C GLY A 396 5.07 -21.35 7.25
N ARG A 397 4.17 -21.83 6.39
CA ARG A 397 4.27 -23.12 5.67
C ARG A 397 5.63 -23.39 4.98
N LEU A 398 5.97 -24.68 4.86
CA LEU A 398 7.03 -25.19 3.98
C LEU A 398 6.57 -25.16 2.52
N ALA A 399 7.46 -24.80 1.59
CA ALA A 399 7.11 -24.63 0.19
C ALA A 399 7.01 -25.97 -0.57
N THR A 400 5.98 -26.12 -1.42
CA THR A 400 5.94 -27.08 -2.55
C THR A 400 6.21 -28.54 -2.17
N LEU A 401 5.41 -29.09 -1.25
CA LEU A 401 5.58 -30.47 -0.74
C LEU A 401 4.51 -31.46 -1.19
N GLY A 402 3.39 -31.00 -1.78
CA GLY A 402 2.31 -31.87 -2.24
C GLY A 402 1.82 -32.82 -1.13
N GLU A 403 1.71 -34.11 -1.46
CA GLU A 403 1.27 -35.18 -0.53
C GLU A 403 2.19 -35.34 0.70
N LEU A 404 3.44 -34.88 0.64
CA LEU A 404 4.39 -34.94 1.76
C LEU A 404 4.27 -33.73 2.70
N ALA A 405 3.37 -32.78 2.44
CA ALA A 405 3.22 -31.58 3.25
C ALA A 405 2.95 -31.91 4.72
N GLN A 406 1.98 -32.80 5.00
CA GLN A 406 1.60 -33.13 6.36
C GLN A 406 2.79 -33.66 7.18
N VAL A 407 3.42 -34.76 6.71
CA VAL A 407 4.54 -35.43 7.39
C VAL A 407 5.72 -34.47 7.59
N SER A 408 5.99 -33.61 6.61
CA SER A 408 7.11 -32.67 6.69
C SER A 408 6.87 -31.53 7.69
N HIS A 409 5.63 -31.05 7.83
CA HIS A 409 5.29 -30.05 8.85
C HIS A 409 5.30 -30.69 10.24
N GLU A 410 4.77 -31.91 10.41
CA GLU A 410 4.83 -32.64 11.69
C GLU A 410 6.26 -32.86 12.18
N ALA A 411 7.19 -33.16 11.27
CA ALA A 411 8.59 -33.39 11.58
C ALA A 411 9.31 -32.15 12.16
N LEU A 412 8.74 -30.94 12.04
CA LEU A 412 9.32 -29.73 12.65
C LEU A 412 9.17 -29.71 14.18
N ALA A 413 8.31 -30.55 14.76
CA ALA A 413 8.07 -30.56 16.20
C ALA A 413 9.32 -30.87 17.02
N GLU A 414 10.12 -31.87 16.61
CA GLU A 414 11.33 -32.25 17.32
C GLU A 414 12.40 -31.13 17.32
N PRO A 415 12.76 -30.52 16.16
CA PRO A 415 13.66 -29.37 16.13
C PRO A 415 13.19 -28.16 16.97
N ILE A 416 11.88 -27.87 16.99
CA ILE A 416 11.31 -26.75 17.77
C ILE A 416 11.51 -27.00 19.28
N LEU A 417 11.22 -28.22 19.74
CA LEU A 417 11.38 -28.60 21.14
C LEU A 417 12.85 -28.63 21.55
N ALA A 418 13.73 -29.18 20.70
CA ALA A 418 15.17 -29.22 20.96
C ALA A 418 15.79 -27.83 21.06
N ALA A 419 15.31 -26.85 20.29
CA ALA A 419 15.76 -25.46 20.34
C ALA A 419 15.21 -24.67 21.56
N GLY A 420 14.31 -25.28 22.34
CA GLY A 420 13.79 -24.69 23.58
C GLY A 420 12.90 -23.46 23.36
N PHE A 421 12.04 -23.49 22.33
CA PHE A 421 11.02 -22.45 22.11
C PHE A 421 9.91 -22.52 23.16
N ASP A 422 9.60 -21.36 23.75
CA ASP A 422 8.58 -21.24 24.79
C ASP A 422 7.18 -21.04 24.19
N LYS A 423 7.10 -20.35 23.03
CA LYS A 423 5.86 -20.16 22.27
C LYS A 423 6.09 -20.30 20.76
N VAL A 424 5.09 -20.86 20.08
CA VAL A 424 5.08 -21.08 18.62
C VAL A 424 3.75 -20.62 18.04
N TYR A 425 3.81 -19.67 17.11
CA TYR A 425 2.67 -19.18 16.35
C TYR A 425 2.76 -19.69 14.92
N LEU A 426 1.65 -20.23 14.42
CA LEU A 426 1.62 -21.01 13.20
C LEU A 426 0.69 -20.37 12.16
N HIS A 427 1.16 -20.25 10.93
CA HIS A 427 0.42 -19.64 9.84
C HIS A 427 0.27 -20.56 8.61
N GLY A 428 -0.96 -20.76 8.16
CA GLY A 428 -1.32 -21.52 6.97
C GLY A 428 -1.95 -22.89 7.26
N GLU A 429 -2.77 -23.38 6.34
CA GLU A 429 -3.55 -24.62 6.48
C GLU A 429 -2.68 -25.83 6.85
N GLU A 430 -1.55 -25.98 6.19
CA GLU A 430 -0.62 -27.11 6.36
C GLU A 430 0.05 -27.13 7.74
N MET A 431 0.12 -25.99 8.42
CA MET A 431 0.68 -25.89 9.77
C MET A 431 -0.21 -26.53 10.84
N LEU A 432 -1.44 -26.91 10.51
CA LEU A 432 -2.33 -27.62 11.43
C LEU A 432 -1.74 -28.96 11.87
N ALA A 433 -1.01 -29.65 10.99
CA ALA A 433 -0.35 -30.90 11.30
C ALA A 433 0.73 -30.72 12.39
N LEU A 434 1.54 -29.66 12.26
CA LEU A 434 2.52 -29.28 13.29
C LEU A 434 1.83 -28.87 14.60
N LYS A 435 0.76 -28.06 14.54
CA LYS A 435 -0.02 -27.65 15.72
C LYS A 435 -0.47 -28.86 16.53
N ASN A 436 -0.96 -29.91 15.88
CA ASN A 436 -1.45 -31.12 16.53
C ASN A 436 -0.35 -31.98 17.16
N LYS A 437 0.91 -31.83 16.71
CA LYS A 437 2.06 -32.56 17.22
C LYS A 437 2.76 -31.85 18.38
N LEU A 438 2.69 -30.53 18.44
CA LEU A 438 3.31 -29.73 19.51
C LEU A 438 2.52 -29.84 20.82
N PRO A 439 3.18 -29.85 22.00
CA PRO A 439 2.51 -29.73 23.28
C PRO A 439 1.62 -28.47 23.36
N ALA A 440 0.40 -28.60 23.89
CA ALA A 440 -0.57 -27.50 23.90
C ALA A 440 -0.06 -26.20 24.55
N HIS A 441 0.80 -26.30 25.58
CA HIS A 441 1.31 -25.13 26.29
C HIS A 441 2.27 -24.26 25.46
N ILE A 442 2.99 -24.84 24.48
CA ILE A 442 3.89 -24.07 23.61
C ILE A 442 3.18 -23.48 22.39
N VAL A 443 1.97 -23.94 22.06
CA VAL A 443 1.21 -23.37 20.94
C VAL A 443 0.67 -21.99 21.38
N GLY A 444 1.12 -20.93 20.71
CA GLY A 444 0.66 -19.55 20.91
C GLY A 444 -0.56 -19.20 20.07
N GLY A 445 -0.71 -19.82 18.90
CA GLY A 445 -1.89 -19.67 18.07
C GLY A 445 -1.72 -20.27 16.68
N TYR A 446 -2.84 -20.40 15.97
CA TYR A 446 -2.92 -20.88 14.60
C TYR A 446 -3.76 -19.92 13.78
N PHE A 447 -3.22 -19.44 12.66
CA PHE A 447 -3.77 -18.33 11.89
C PHE A 447 -3.78 -18.65 10.40
N THR A 448 -4.76 -18.08 9.71
CA THR A 448 -4.86 -18.09 8.24
C THR A 448 -4.81 -16.67 7.66
N ASP A 449 -4.63 -15.67 8.52
CA ASP A 449 -4.55 -14.24 8.19
C ASP A 449 -3.33 -13.64 8.88
N VAL A 450 -2.42 -13.07 8.09
CA VAL A 450 -1.15 -12.51 8.57
C VAL A 450 -1.34 -11.23 9.41
N ASP A 451 -2.39 -10.45 9.17
CA ASP A 451 -2.70 -9.25 9.94
C ASP A 451 -3.10 -9.62 11.36
N VAL A 452 -4.06 -10.55 11.51
CA VAL A 452 -4.50 -11.06 12.82
C VAL A 452 -3.36 -11.72 13.57
N MET A 453 -2.54 -12.53 12.89
CA MET A 453 -1.36 -13.16 13.49
C MET A 453 -0.39 -12.09 14.00
N SER A 454 -0.07 -11.09 13.19
CA SER A 454 0.94 -10.09 13.52
C SER A 454 0.54 -9.24 14.72
N GLU A 455 -0.75 -8.89 14.85
CA GLU A 455 -1.29 -8.18 16.00
C GLU A 455 -1.25 -9.04 17.27
N THR A 456 -1.70 -10.30 17.17
CA THR A 456 -1.73 -11.24 18.30
C THR A 456 -0.33 -11.52 18.83
N VAL A 457 0.61 -11.86 17.93
CA VAL A 457 2.01 -12.12 18.29
C VAL A 457 2.59 -10.91 18.99
N LEU A 458 2.44 -9.72 18.41
CA LEU A 458 3.01 -8.48 18.94
C LEU A 458 2.46 -8.14 20.33
N GLY A 459 1.15 -8.32 20.55
CA GLY A 459 0.50 -8.09 21.84
C GLY A 459 0.98 -9.03 22.95
N GLU A 460 1.50 -10.21 22.58
CA GLU A 460 2.05 -11.16 23.53
C GLU A 460 3.54 -11.00 23.80
N LEU A 461 4.29 -10.24 22.98
CA LEU A 461 5.74 -10.06 23.14
C LEU A 461 6.08 -9.29 24.42
N ARG A 462 7.23 -9.61 25.01
CA ARG A 462 7.78 -8.99 26.22
C ARG A 462 9.19 -8.48 25.96
N ASP A 463 9.62 -7.50 26.76
CA ASP A 463 10.98 -6.98 26.70
C ASP A 463 12.02 -8.11 26.83
N GLY A 464 12.99 -8.10 25.90
CA GLY A 464 14.05 -9.09 25.83
C GLY A 464 13.69 -10.42 25.18
N ASP A 465 12.46 -10.63 24.69
CA ASP A 465 12.14 -11.84 23.92
C ASP A 465 13.02 -11.94 22.65
N VAL A 466 13.26 -13.18 22.21
CA VAL A 466 13.90 -13.50 20.94
C VAL A 466 12.86 -14.10 20.01
N VAL A 467 12.58 -13.43 18.89
CA VAL A 467 11.52 -13.78 17.95
C VAL A 467 12.12 -14.22 16.63
N LEU A 468 11.97 -15.50 16.27
CA LEU A 468 12.31 -16.02 14.95
C LEU A 468 11.10 -15.94 14.04
N VAL A 469 11.23 -15.31 12.89
CA VAL A 469 10.20 -15.29 11.85
C VAL A 469 10.67 -16.05 10.62
N LYS A 470 9.93 -17.10 10.24
CA LYS A 470 10.35 -17.95 9.12
C LYS A 470 9.18 -18.64 8.42
N GLY A 471 9.15 -18.56 7.09
CA GLY A 471 8.12 -19.21 6.28
C GLY A 471 8.39 -19.10 4.78
N SER A 472 7.61 -19.84 4.00
CA SER A 472 7.57 -19.68 2.54
C SER A 472 6.80 -18.42 2.17
N VAL A 473 7.32 -17.66 1.21
CA VAL A 473 6.62 -16.50 0.62
C VAL A 473 5.70 -16.89 -0.54
N SER A 474 5.83 -18.11 -1.06
CA SER A 474 5.01 -18.61 -2.17
C SER A 474 3.61 -18.99 -1.69
N ASP A 475 2.58 -18.50 -2.40
CA ASP A 475 1.16 -18.76 -2.16
C ASP A 475 0.71 -18.53 -0.71
N SER A 476 1.31 -17.52 -0.05
CA SER A 476 0.96 -17.12 1.30
C SER A 476 1.21 -15.62 1.51
N ASP A 477 0.27 -14.96 2.18
CA ASP A 477 0.38 -13.62 2.77
C ASP A 477 1.43 -13.53 3.90
N PHE A 478 1.96 -14.66 4.39
CA PHE A 478 3.00 -14.71 5.42
C PHE A 478 4.26 -13.90 5.08
N HIS A 479 4.54 -13.64 3.80
CA HIS A 479 5.63 -12.74 3.39
C HIS A 479 5.47 -11.30 3.92
N LEU A 480 4.26 -10.91 4.33
CA LEU A 480 3.95 -9.60 4.90
C LEU A 480 4.20 -9.55 6.43
N ILE A 481 4.36 -10.68 7.12
CA ILE A 481 4.34 -10.76 8.59
C ILE A 481 5.30 -9.78 9.28
N ILE A 482 6.53 -9.62 8.79
CA ILE A 482 7.50 -8.69 9.38
C ILE A 482 7.12 -7.25 9.08
N GLY A 483 6.61 -6.98 7.87
CA GLY A 483 6.06 -5.67 7.52
C GLY A 483 4.94 -5.32 8.48
N LYS A 484 3.97 -6.22 8.67
CA LYS A 484 2.83 -6.04 9.56
C LYS A 484 3.23 -5.97 11.03
N MET A 485 4.10 -6.84 11.52
CA MET A 485 4.64 -6.75 12.88
C MET A 485 5.40 -5.44 13.09
N LYS A 486 6.17 -4.97 12.11
CA LYS A 486 6.82 -3.65 12.17
C LYS A 486 5.82 -2.54 12.08
N ASP A 487 4.75 -2.65 11.31
CA ASP A 487 3.75 -1.61 11.16
C ASP A 487 2.85 -1.52 12.39
N HIS A 488 2.48 -2.65 12.99
CA HIS A 488 1.83 -2.76 14.29
C HIS A 488 2.78 -2.39 15.45
N ALA A 489 4.08 -2.66 15.36
CA ALA A 489 5.06 -2.21 16.34
C ALA A 489 5.35 -0.71 16.20
N LYS A 490 5.42 -0.18 14.98
CA LYS A 490 5.45 1.26 14.68
C LYS A 490 4.14 1.93 15.07
N ALA A 491 3.03 1.19 15.12
CA ALA A 491 1.82 1.58 15.82
C ALA A 491 2.05 1.53 17.34
N THR A 492 3.07 2.24 17.81
CA THR A 492 3.18 2.68 19.20
C THR A 492 2.79 4.14 19.33
N VAL A 493 1.49 4.39 19.16
CA VAL A 493 0.69 4.93 20.25
C VAL A 493 -0.60 4.13 20.16
N VAL A 494 -0.97 3.34 21.17
CA VAL A 494 -2.38 2.97 21.30
C VAL A 494 -3.05 4.08 22.11
N PRO A 495 -4.01 4.79 21.50
CA PRO A 495 -4.08 6.24 21.48
C PRO A 495 -5.50 6.67 21.85
N LEU A 496 -5.97 7.79 21.30
CA LEU A 496 -7.36 8.22 21.33
C LEU A 496 -8.42 7.14 21.05
N GLY A 497 -8.09 6.06 20.33
CA GLY A 497 -9.02 5.06 19.82
C GLY A 497 -9.52 5.48 18.43
N ASP A 498 -10.69 4.98 18.03
CA ASP A 498 -11.48 5.51 16.91
C ASP A 498 -12.13 6.89 17.23
N ASP A 499 -11.84 7.44 18.42
CA ASP A 499 -12.36 8.71 18.94
C ASP A 499 -11.47 9.92 18.61
N SER A 500 -12.04 11.12 18.66
CA SER A 500 -11.32 12.40 18.64
C SER A 500 -11.16 13.01 20.04
N ALA A 501 -10.11 13.83 20.24
CA ALA A 501 -9.95 14.68 21.42
C ALA A 501 -10.14 16.14 21.05
N THR A 502 -10.72 16.92 21.96
CA THR A 502 -10.96 18.35 21.80
C THR A 502 -10.69 19.11 23.10
N LEU A 503 -10.19 20.34 22.98
CA LEU A 503 -9.92 21.23 24.11
C LEU A 503 -10.11 22.69 23.69
N LEU A 504 -10.89 23.45 24.44
CA LEU A 504 -11.10 24.88 24.27
C LEU A 504 -10.63 25.62 25.53
N VAL A 505 -9.73 26.58 25.35
CA VAL A 505 -9.10 27.36 26.44
C VAL A 505 -9.25 28.85 26.15
N ASN A 506 -9.56 29.64 27.18
CA ASN A 506 -9.40 31.09 27.14
C ASN A 506 -7.91 31.44 27.33
N LEU A 507 -7.24 31.95 26.29
CA LEU A 507 -5.81 32.26 26.36
C LEU A 507 -5.49 33.42 27.30
N ASN A 508 -6.43 34.32 27.57
CA ASN A 508 -6.19 35.46 28.46
C ASN A 508 -5.92 35.01 29.89
N ASP A 509 -6.75 34.12 30.44
CA ASP A 509 -6.70 33.69 31.85
C ASP A 509 -6.29 32.23 32.04
N GLY A 510 -6.45 31.38 31.02
CA GLY A 510 -6.06 29.97 31.02
C GLY A 510 -7.17 29.01 31.40
N SER A 511 -8.39 29.52 31.60
CA SER A 511 -9.54 28.69 31.93
C SER A 511 -9.89 27.74 30.78
N VAL A 512 -10.11 26.47 31.13
CA VAL A 512 -10.65 25.47 30.21
C VAL A 512 -12.15 25.66 30.13
N LEU A 513 -12.67 25.91 28.93
CA LEU A 513 -14.09 26.17 28.69
C LEU A 513 -14.84 24.89 28.28
N ARG A 514 -14.22 24.07 27.44
CA ARG A 514 -14.76 22.77 26.98
C ARG A 514 -13.61 21.78 26.79
N ALA A 515 -13.81 20.51 27.13
CA ALA A 515 -12.79 19.48 26.94
C ALA A 515 -13.42 18.10 26.75
N ASN A 516 -12.87 17.32 25.82
CA ASN A 516 -13.20 15.91 25.64
C ASN A 516 -11.91 15.13 25.35
N HIS A 517 -11.65 14.07 26.12
CA HIS A 517 -10.46 13.21 25.98
C HIS A 517 -9.10 13.93 25.90
N HIS A 518 -9.02 15.20 26.31
CA HIS A 518 -7.86 16.08 26.14
C HIS A 518 -6.54 15.58 26.78
N TYR A 519 -6.64 14.71 27.78
CA TYR A 519 -5.51 14.06 28.46
C TYR A 519 -5.00 12.80 27.74
N LYS A 520 -5.74 12.25 26.75
CA LYS A 520 -5.30 11.06 26.00
C LYS A 520 -4.07 11.41 25.17
N THR A 521 -3.11 10.48 25.14
CA THR A 521 -1.85 10.68 24.41
C THR A 521 -2.00 10.35 22.93
N PHE A 522 -1.29 11.09 22.08
CA PHE A 522 -1.24 10.86 20.63
C PHE A 522 0.15 11.18 20.06
N ASN A 523 0.35 10.82 18.78
CA ASN A 523 1.63 11.03 18.08
C ASN A 523 1.85 12.52 17.76
N PRO A 524 2.94 13.17 18.25
CA PRO A 524 3.15 14.60 18.12
C PRO A 524 3.83 14.97 16.79
N ARG A 525 3.36 14.42 15.67
CA ARG A 525 3.93 14.71 14.34
C ARG A 525 4.01 16.24 14.14
N HIS A 526 5.18 16.73 13.73
CA HIS A 526 5.49 18.16 13.55
C HIS A 526 5.37 19.06 14.80
N LEU A 527 5.19 18.53 16.02
CA LEU A 527 5.23 19.34 17.25
C LEU A 527 6.59 20.02 17.44
N SER A 528 7.67 19.40 16.97
CA SER A 528 9.01 19.99 16.97
C SER A 528 9.08 21.31 16.19
N HIS A 529 8.24 21.53 15.18
CA HIS A 529 8.20 22.78 14.42
C HIS A 529 7.68 23.93 15.29
N LEU A 530 6.64 23.69 16.10
CA LEU A 530 6.15 24.68 17.07
C LEU A 530 7.20 24.99 18.15
N LEU A 531 7.90 23.97 18.63
CA LEU A 531 8.97 24.14 19.61
C LEU A 531 10.16 24.91 19.02
N LEU A 532 10.55 24.62 17.77
CA LEU A 532 11.59 25.35 17.03
C LEU A 532 11.20 26.82 16.83
N SER A 533 9.96 27.09 16.41
CA SER A 533 9.46 28.46 16.28
C SER A 533 9.51 29.22 17.61
N THR A 534 9.18 28.55 18.71
CA THR A 534 9.28 29.13 20.06
C THR A 534 10.72 29.46 20.44
N ALA A 535 11.66 28.56 20.16
CA ALA A 535 13.09 28.80 20.38
C ALA A 535 13.63 29.96 19.51
N LEU A 536 13.24 30.02 18.23
CA LEU A 536 13.61 31.11 17.32
C LEU A 536 13.05 32.45 17.79
N ALA A 537 11.78 32.51 18.21
CA ALA A 537 11.19 33.71 18.78
C ALA A 537 11.97 34.20 20.01
N SER A 538 12.41 33.28 20.87
CA SER A 538 13.28 33.60 22.00
C SER A 538 14.62 34.20 21.56
N GLY A 539 15.29 33.61 20.57
CA GLY A 539 16.57 34.10 20.07
C GLY A 539 16.46 35.46 19.39
N ILE A 540 15.40 35.68 18.60
CA ILE A 540 15.14 36.96 17.95
C ILE A 540 14.85 38.05 18.98
N LEU A 541 14.04 37.76 20.01
CA LEU A 541 13.78 38.71 21.09
C LEU A 541 15.05 39.04 21.88
N ALA A 542 15.89 38.04 22.13
CA ALA A 542 17.22 38.21 22.73
C ALA A 542 18.26 38.84 21.79
N ARG A 543 17.87 39.18 20.55
CA ARG A 543 18.73 39.75 19.50
C ARG A 543 19.93 38.88 19.11
N THR A 544 19.86 37.57 19.34
CA THR A 544 20.89 36.61 18.87
C THR A 544 20.70 36.24 17.40
N HIS A 545 19.49 36.41 16.88
CA HIS A 545 19.13 36.21 15.47
C HIS A 545 18.19 37.32 14.98
N ARG A 546 18.08 37.49 13.67
CA ARG A 546 17.12 38.38 13.00
C ARG A 546 16.37 37.60 11.94
N LEU A 547 15.13 37.99 11.67
CA LEU A 547 14.34 37.43 10.58
C LEU A 547 15.00 37.61 9.19
N SER A 548 15.80 38.67 9.05
CA SER A 548 16.57 38.98 7.84
C SER A 548 17.89 38.21 7.73
N ASP A 549 18.28 37.46 8.77
CA ASP A 549 19.51 36.68 8.70
C ASP A 549 19.42 35.67 7.58
N VAL A 550 20.51 35.52 6.85
CA VAL A 550 20.60 34.61 5.71
C VAL A 550 21.09 33.26 6.20
N VAL A 551 20.30 32.22 5.91
CA VAL A 551 20.63 30.84 6.16
C VAL A 551 21.10 30.23 4.84
N SER A 552 22.36 29.80 4.81
CA SER A 552 22.85 28.95 3.74
C SER A 552 22.32 27.54 4.00
N VAL A 553 21.47 27.08 3.10
CA VAL A 553 20.83 25.77 3.16
C VAL A 553 21.90 24.68 3.11
N LYS A 554 21.80 23.74 4.04
CA LYS A 554 22.52 22.49 4.01
C LYS A 554 21.61 21.36 3.57
N THR A 555 22.20 20.43 2.85
CA THR A 555 21.55 19.18 2.44
C THR A 555 21.00 18.44 3.65
N VAL A 556 19.71 18.11 3.61
CA VAL A 556 19.05 17.31 4.64
C VAL A 556 18.96 15.88 4.13
N PRO A 557 19.36 14.87 4.93
CA PRO A 557 19.36 13.48 4.49
C PRO A 557 18.00 12.99 3.98
N ASP A 558 18.01 12.21 2.88
CA ASP A 558 16.80 11.69 2.25
C ASP A 558 15.91 10.88 3.19
N ASN A 559 16.48 10.21 4.20
CA ASN A 559 15.70 9.46 5.20
C ASN A 559 14.94 10.37 6.18
N VAL A 560 15.29 11.65 6.27
CA VAL A 560 14.56 12.68 7.03
C VAL A 560 13.46 13.28 6.18
N LEU A 561 13.73 13.50 4.89
CA LEU A 561 12.77 14.06 3.93
C LEU A 561 11.78 13.03 3.41
N SER A 562 12.14 11.74 3.37
CA SER A 562 11.29 10.69 2.84
C SER A 562 9.96 10.62 3.58
N GLN A 563 8.87 10.57 2.81
CA GLN A 563 7.50 10.46 3.30
C GLN A 563 7.02 11.66 4.16
N GLY A 564 7.46 12.88 3.87
CA GLY A 564 6.81 14.07 4.40
C GLY A 564 7.13 15.36 3.64
N PRO A 565 6.50 16.47 4.02
CA PRO A 565 6.60 17.70 3.27
C PRO A 565 7.99 18.36 3.44
N ALA A 566 8.44 18.97 2.36
CA ALA A 566 9.71 19.67 2.25
C ALA A 566 9.55 20.80 1.21
N LEU A 567 10.35 21.86 1.30
CA LEU A 567 10.37 22.92 0.28
C LEU A 567 11.23 22.53 -0.93
N GLY A 568 12.03 21.47 -0.82
CA GLY A 568 12.98 21.09 -1.87
C GLY A 568 14.22 21.98 -1.89
N LEU A 569 14.64 22.47 -0.72
CA LEU A 569 15.77 23.37 -0.58
C LEU A 569 17.06 22.68 -1.06
N GLN A 570 17.84 23.38 -1.90
CA GLN A 570 19.10 22.87 -2.44
C GLN A 570 20.30 23.41 -1.65
N ASP A 571 21.36 22.59 -1.56
CA ASP A 571 22.58 22.95 -0.87
C ASP A 571 23.17 24.27 -1.39
N GLY A 572 23.55 25.16 -0.46
CA GLY A 572 24.12 26.47 -0.78
C GLY A 572 23.12 27.54 -1.19
N GLN A 573 21.82 27.22 -1.36
CA GLN A 573 20.80 28.26 -1.53
C GLN A 573 20.68 29.11 -0.28
N CYS A 574 20.41 30.41 -0.47
CA CYS A 574 20.30 31.37 0.61
C CYS A 574 18.83 31.76 0.82
N PHE A 575 18.30 31.47 1.99
CA PHE A 575 16.96 31.89 2.40
C PHE A 575 17.03 32.72 3.66
N SER A 576 16.12 33.68 3.81
CA SER A 576 15.99 34.39 5.08
C SER A 576 15.44 33.46 6.17
N VAL A 577 15.78 33.71 7.43
CA VAL A 577 15.15 33.03 8.59
C VAL A 577 13.63 33.14 8.49
N LYS A 578 13.10 34.30 8.08
CA LYS A 578 11.66 34.50 7.83
C LYS A 578 11.10 33.47 6.85
N SER A 579 11.72 33.34 5.67
CA SER A 579 11.25 32.43 4.62
C SER A 579 11.25 30.96 5.09
N LEU A 580 12.29 30.54 5.82
CA LEU A 580 12.35 29.18 6.35
C LEU A 580 11.33 28.95 7.47
N VAL A 581 11.09 29.93 8.35
CA VAL A 581 10.06 29.83 9.39
C VAL A 581 8.68 29.71 8.76
N GLN A 582 8.39 30.53 7.76
CA GLN A 582 7.14 30.46 7.01
C GLN A 582 6.97 29.11 6.33
N GLY A 583 8.01 28.59 5.66
CA GLY A 583 7.93 27.28 5.02
C GLY A 583 7.78 26.12 6.00
N MET A 584 8.43 26.19 7.15
CA MET A 584 8.26 25.22 8.23
C MET A 584 6.83 25.25 8.77
N LEU A 585 6.25 26.42 9.06
CA LEU A 585 4.92 26.51 9.68
C LEU A 585 3.74 26.35 8.70
N ILE A 586 3.89 26.76 7.44
CA ILE A 586 2.85 26.67 6.41
C ILE A 586 2.83 25.27 5.80
N SER A 587 3.99 24.75 5.42
CA SER A 587 4.09 23.46 4.73
C SER A 587 4.49 22.30 5.63
N ASN A 588 4.75 22.50 6.92
CA ASN A 588 5.41 21.51 7.78
C ASN A 588 6.77 21.06 7.20
N ALA A 589 7.47 21.97 6.51
CA ALA A 589 8.63 21.59 5.71
C ALA A 589 9.82 21.14 6.58
N ARG A 590 10.20 19.86 6.43
CA ARG A 590 11.22 19.21 7.26
C ARG A 590 12.63 19.75 6.99
N ASP A 591 12.92 20.07 5.75
CA ASP A 591 14.18 20.69 5.33
C ASP A 591 14.36 22.09 5.91
N ALA A 592 13.30 22.90 5.91
CA ALA A 592 13.31 24.20 6.57
C ALA A 592 13.52 24.05 8.09
N ALA A 593 12.82 23.11 8.74
CA ALA A 593 12.98 22.84 10.17
C ALA A 593 14.42 22.45 10.54
N MET A 594 15.04 21.54 9.78
CA MET A 594 16.41 21.10 10.01
C MET A 594 17.43 22.23 9.83
N ASN A 595 17.24 23.08 8.80
CA ASN A 595 18.11 24.23 8.56
C ASN A 595 17.95 25.31 9.63
N LEU A 596 16.73 25.56 10.10
CA LEU A 596 16.48 26.47 11.22
C LEU A 596 17.05 25.97 12.55
N ALA A 597 16.96 24.67 12.82
CA ALA A 597 17.52 24.07 14.04
C ALA A 597 19.04 24.28 14.15
N SER A 598 19.74 24.36 13.02
CA SER A 598 21.17 24.63 12.99
C SER A 598 21.55 26.02 13.49
N LEU A 599 20.64 27.01 13.42
CA LEU A 599 20.86 28.36 13.96
C LEU A 599 20.77 28.40 15.48
N LEU A 600 19.94 27.52 16.05
CA LEU A 600 19.67 27.44 17.47
C LEU A 600 20.72 26.63 18.23
N SER A 601 21.63 25.97 17.50
CA SER A 601 22.64 25.07 18.06
C SER A 601 24.00 25.74 18.11
N THR A 602 24.67 25.72 19.25
CA THR A 602 26.13 25.94 19.31
C THR A 602 26.85 24.60 19.09
N PRO A 603 28.16 24.59 18.80
CA PRO A 603 28.95 23.35 18.73
C PRO A 603 28.91 22.50 20.02
N SER A 604 28.47 23.08 21.14
CA SER A 604 28.40 22.46 22.46
C SER A 604 26.98 22.12 22.94
N SER A 605 25.94 22.43 22.17
CA SER A 605 24.54 22.19 22.57
C SER A 605 23.83 21.25 21.61
N ASP A 606 23.22 20.19 22.13
CA ASP A 606 22.29 19.35 21.39
C ASP A 606 21.01 20.14 21.05
N PRO A 607 20.63 20.32 19.77
CA PRO A 607 19.39 21.00 19.40
C PRO A 607 18.12 20.38 20.03
N LEU A 608 18.12 19.09 20.37
CA LEU A 608 16.99 18.50 21.13
C LEU A 608 16.92 19.02 22.56
N ALA A 609 18.06 19.36 23.18
CA ALA A 609 18.09 19.99 24.50
C ALA A 609 17.50 21.40 24.47
N VAL A 610 17.65 22.13 23.35
CA VAL A 610 16.96 23.43 23.15
C VAL A 610 15.45 23.24 23.18
N LEU A 611 14.92 22.23 22.48
CA LEU A 611 13.49 21.94 22.50
C LEU A 611 13.01 21.44 23.87
N ALA A 612 13.82 20.65 24.57
CA ALA A 612 13.54 20.23 25.95
C ALA A 612 13.42 21.43 26.90
N ALA A 613 14.32 22.40 26.80
CA ALA A 613 14.23 23.63 27.60
C ALA A 613 12.97 24.46 27.28
N VAL A 614 12.50 24.44 26.02
CA VAL A 614 11.20 25.05 25.67
C VAL A 614 10.05 24.29 26.32
N MET A 615 10.04 22.95 26.23
CA MET A 615 9.01 22.11 26.83
C MET A 615 8.92 22.30 28.35
N ASP A 616 10.07 22.37 29.03
CA ASP A 616 10.14 22.60 30.48
C ASP A 616 9.54 23.96 30.86
N LYS A 617 9.92 25.03 30.15
CA LYS A 617 9.39 26.38 30.37
C LYS A 617 7.89 26.48 30.08
N ALA A 618 7.41 25.74 29.08
CA ALA A 618 6.01 25.67 28.71
C ALA A 618 5.20 24.72 29.60
N GLY A 619 5.84 23.96 30.51
CA GLY A 619 5.15 23.03 31.40
C GLY A 619 4.63 21.75 30.72
N MET A 620 5.23 21.33 29.60
CA MET A 620 4.77 20.20 28.78
C MET A 620 5.21 18.84 29.34
N GLN A 621 4.68 18.46 30.51
CA GLN A 621 5.17 17.30 31.27
C GLN A 621 4.84 15.93 30.64
N LYS A 622 3.78 15.84 29.82
CA LYS A 622 3.38 14.57 29.19
C LYS A 622 3.89 14.45 27.75
N THR A 623 4.61 15.46 27.27
CA THR A 623 5.23 15.47 25.94
C THR A 623 6.60 14.82 25.94
N HIS A 624 6.87 14.03 24.91
CA HIS A 624 8.22 13.58 24.57
C HIS A 624 8.40 13.69 23.06
N ILE A 625 9.50 14.33 22.64
CA ILE A 625 9.95 14.37 21.24
C ILE A 625 11.42 13.95 21.16
N ASN A 626 11.81 13.33 20.05
CA ASN A 626 13.17 12.80 19.87
C ASN A 626 13.76 13.09 18.49
N ASN A 627 13.11 13.95 17.71
CA ASN A 627 13.67 14.46 16.46
C ASN A 627 13.19 15.89 16.17
N LEU A 628 13.97 16.60 15.37
CA LEU A 628 13.75 18.02 15.03
C LEU A 628 12.88 18.18 13.78
N ALA A 629 12.97 17.20 12.87
CA ALA A 629 12.29 17.22 11.58
C ALA A 629 10.76 17.07 11.69
N GLY A 630 10.23 16.71 12.86
CA GLY A 630 8.79 16.50 13.05
C GLY A 630 8.29 15.19 12.48
N ARG A 631 9.18 14.22 12.28
CA ARG A 631 8.83 12.86 11.83
C ARG A 631 8.12 12.10 12.93
N THR A 632 7.25 11.19 12.52
CA THR A 632 6.78 10.13 13.42
C THR A 632 7.93 9.14 13.65
N GLN A 633 8.39 9.09 14.89
CA GLN A 633 9.40 8.18 15.44
C GLN A 633 8.89 7.64 16.76
N GLN A 634 9.38 6.46 17.14
CA GLN A 634 8.96 5.75 18.33
C GLN A 634 9.28 6.53 19.61
N GLY A 635 8.43 6.39 20.63
CA GLY A 635 8.61 7.01 21.95
C GLY A 635 8.06 8.43 22.04
N GLN A 636 7.77 9.07 20.90
CA GLN A 636 7.17 10.39 20.88
C GLN A 636 5.69 10.35 21.27
N ARG A 637 5.29 11.28 22.13
CA ARG A 637 3.93 11.41 22.62
C ARG A 637 3.65 12.85 23.00
N THR A 638 2.37 13.24 23.01
CA THR A 638 1.90 14.49 23.60
C THR A 638 0.43 14.38 23.98
N THR A 639 -0.09 15.39 24.66
CA THR A 639 -1.52 15.58 24.96
C THR A 639 -2.01 16.92 24.43
N LEU A 640 -3.33 17.13 24.36
CA LEU A 640 -3.87 18.46 24.02
C LEU A 640 -3.60 19.48 25.13
N GLU A 641 -3.49 19.03 26.39
CA GLU A 641 -3.09 19.88 27.52
C GLU A 641 -1.69 20.46 27.33
N ASP A 642 -0.69 19.64 26.96
CA ASP A 642 0.67 20.12 26.74
C ASP A 642 0.74 21.06 25.52
N VAL A 643 0.02 20.72 24.44
CA VAL A 643 -0.07 21.58 23.25
C VAL A 643 -0.67 22.94 23.62
N ALA A 644 -1.76 22.97 24.38
CA ALA A 644 -2.36 24.22 24.83
C ALA A 644 -1.43 25.03 25.74
N SER A 645 -0.66 24.35 26.60
CA SER A 645 0.34 24.98 27.47
C SER A 645 1.47 25.62 26.66
N LEU A 646 1.96 24.97 25.60
CA LEU A 646 2.94 25.53 24.67
C LEU A 646 2.43 26.81 24.00
N ILE A 647 1.21 26.77 23.45
CA ILE A 647 0.66 27.92 22.72
C ILE A 647 0.37 29.08 23.67
N ARG A 648 -0.09 28.81 24.89
CA ARG A 648 -0.25 29.82 25.94
C ARG A 648 1.09 30.44 26.33
N TYR A 649 2.12 29.63 26.56
CA TYR A 649 3.48 30.11 26.85
C TYR A 649 4.01 31.00 25.72
N PHE A 650 3.82 30.59 24.46
CA PHE A 650 4.21 31.37 23.30
C PHE A 650 3.45 32.71 23.23
N TYR A 651 2.13 32.69 23.44
CA TYR A 651 1.32 33.91 23.44
C TYR A 651 1.74 34.89 24.53
N GLN A 652 1.97 34.42 25.76
CA GLN A 652 2.32 35.27 26.90
C GLN A 652 3.74 35.85 26.80
N THR A 653 4.67 35.09 26.24
CA THR A 653 6.09 35.46 26.21
C THR A 653 6.50 36.14 24.90
N TYR A 654 5.87 35.75 23.79
CA TYR A 654 6.22 36.16 22.43
C TYR A 654 5.02 36.69 21.62
N PRO A 655 4.16 37.57 22.19
CA PRO A 655 2.90 37.98 21.55
C PRO A 655 3.11 38.64 20.17
N HIS A 656 4.23 39.34 19.98
CA HIS A 656 4.57 39.99 18.71
C HIS A 656 4.83 39.00 17.57
N PHE A 657 5.15 37.74 17.87
CA PHE A 657 5.41 36.69 16.88
C PHE A 657 4.20 35.80 16.60
N LEU A 658 3.05 36.06 17.24
CA LEU A 658 1.82 35.29 17.01
C LEU A 658 1.38 35.33 15.53
N HIS A 659 1.72 36.42 14.82
CA HIS A 659 1.47 36.58 13.39
C HIS A 659 2.17 35.52 12.52
N TRP A 660 3.17 34.79 13.02
CA TRP A 660 3.77 33.67 12.26
C TRP A 660 2.77 32.55 11.97
N PHE A 661 1.72 32.47 12.79
CA PHE A 661 0.61 31.55 12.57
C PHE A 661 -0.53 32.20 11.78
N ALA A 662 -0.40 33.46 11.33
CA ALA A 662 -1.41 34.21 10.56
C ALA A 662 -1.38 33.92 9.05
N ASP A 663 -0.19 33.61 8.52
CA ASP A 663 0.00 33.36 7.09
C ASP A 663 -0.60 32.01 6.72
N PHE A 664 -1.49 31.97 5.73
CA PHE A 664 -2.06 30.73 5.18
C PHE A 664 -1.42 30.33 3.85
N GLU A 665 -0.76 31.27 3.16
CA GLU A 665 0.04 31.00 1.97
C GLU A 665 1.28 31.90 1.93
N GLN A 666 2.34 31.41 1.27
CA GLN A 666 3.57 32.15 1.12
C GLN A 666 4.34 31.66 -0.12
N ASP A 667 4.84 32.59 -0.93
CA ASP A 667 5.87 32.29 -1.93
C ASP A 667 7.21 32.10 -1.22
N ILE A 668 7.81 30.92 -1.41
CA ILE A 668 9.14 30.60 -0.93
C ILE A 668 9.95 30.02 -2.09
N GLY A 669 10.92 30.80 -2.57
CA GLY A 669 11.78 30.36 -3.67
C GLY A 669 11.06 30.26 -5.03
N GLY A 670 9.99 31.04 -5.24
CA GLY A 670 9.20 31.04 -6.48
C GLY A 670 8.11 29.96 -6.53
N VAL A 671 7.86 29.27 -5.41
CA VAL A 671 6.82 28.26 -5.26
C VAL A 671 5.82 28.75 -4.22
N LEU A 672 4.54 28.77 -4.57
CA LEU A 672 3.47 29.09 -3.62
C LEU A 672 3.20 27.89 -2.72
N HIS A 673 3.39 28.08 -1.42
CA HIS A 673 3.09 27.11 -0.38
C HIS A 673 1.82 27.51 0.35
N GLN A 674 0.95 26.56 0.65
CA GLN A 674 -0.31 26.80 1.37
C GLN A 674 -0.44 25.85 2.57
N LYS A 675 -1.12 26.32 3.61
CA LYS A 675 -1.45 25.50 4.78
C LYS A 675 -2.31 24.30 4.40
N LEU A 676 -2.19 23.25 5.20
CA LEU A 676 -2.97 22.02 5.01
C LEU A 676 -4.45 22.19 5.36
N ASN A 677 -4.78 23.18 6.19
CA ASN A 677 -6.11 23.43 6.70
C ASN A 677 -6.61 24.83 6.29
N ASN A 678 -7.93 24.99 6.20
CA ASN A 678 -8.57 26.14 5.56
C ASN A 678 -9.21 27.11 6.56
N ILE A 679 -9.23 26.77 7.86
CA ILE A 679 -9.93 27.58 8.88
C ILE A 679 -9.48 29.05 8.89
N GLN A 680 -8.27 29.34 8.43
CA GLN A 680 -7.71 30.68 8.35
C GLN A 680 -7.99 31.39 7.02
N SER A 681 -7.83 30.71 5.89
CA SER A 681 -8.17 31.28 4.57
C SER A 681 -9.64 31.68 4.49
N ASP A 682 -10.49 30.98 5.24
CA ASP A 682 -11.92 31.24 5.28
C ASP A 682 -12.31 32.30 6.35
N GLY A 683 -11.32 32.91 7.04
CA GLY A 683 -11.55 33.95 8.04
C GLY A 683 -12.17 33.47 9.37
N ARG A 684 -12.29 32.16 9.59
CA ARG A 684 -12.91 31.57 10.79
C ARG A 684 -11.97 31.51 12.00
N ALA A 685 -10.67 31.65 11.78
CA ALA A 685 -9.65 31.79 12.81
C ALA A 685 -8.59 32.83 12.39
N SER A 686 -8.04 33.54 13.37
CA SER A 686 -6.97 34.51 13.13
C SER A 686 -5.60 33.84 13.02
N TYR A 687 -5.40 32.72 13.72
CA TYR A 687 -4.16 31.95 13.74
C TYR A 687 -4.45 30.45 13.70
N SER A 688 -3.63 29.66 13.01
CA SER A 688 -3.80 28.20 12.98
C SER A 688 -2.50 27.43 12.72
N PHE A 689 -2.51 26.16 13.11
CA PHE A 689 -1.52 25.17 12.73
C PHE A 689 -2.17 23.79 12.58
N ALA A 690 -1.74 23.03 11.58
CA ALA A 690 -2.19 21.66 11.35
C ALA A 690 -0.99 20.75 11.08
N SER A 691 -0.91 19.63 11.79
CA SER A 691 0.21 18.68 11.69
C SER A 691 0.24 17.93 10.36
N GLY A 692 -0.90 17.80 9.67
CA GLY A 692 -1.05 16.88 8.54
C GLY A 692 -0.91 15.40 8.91
N GLY A 693 -1.11 14.52 7.92
CA GLY A 693 -1.14 13.08 8.11
C GLY A 693 -2.50 12.52 8.50
N SER A 694 -2.55 11.24 8.83
CA SER A 694 -3.72 10.56 9.39
C SER A 694 -3.25 9.57 10.47
N PRO A 695 -3.73 9.67 11.72
CA PRO A 695 -4.54 10.77 12.24
C PRO A 695 -3.76 12.10 12.33
N CYS A 696 -4.45 13.23 12.23
CA CYS A 696 -3.89 14.58 12.37
C CYS A 696 -4.33 15.27 13.66
N TRP A 697 -3.59 16.32 14.02
CA TRP A 697 -3.88 17.22 15.14
C TRP A 697 -3.54 18.66 14.77
N GLY A 698 -4.03 19.61 15.56
CA GLY A 698 -3.74 21.02 15.33
C GLY A 698 -4.43 21.94 16.33
N PHE A 699 -4.29 23.24 16.08
CA PHE A 699 -4.97 24.28 16.85
C PHE A 699 -5.43 25.44 15.97
N ALA A 700 -6.41 26.18 16.48
CA ALA A 700 -6.88 27.44 15.91
C ALA A 700 -7.13 28.46 17.02
N ILE A 701 -6.85 29.73 16.74
CA ILE A 701 -7.07 30.83 17.67
C ILE A 701 -8.00 31.87 17.02
N GLN A 702 -9.01 32.30 17.77
CA GLN A 702 -9.92 33.35 17.33
C GLN A 702 -10.21 34.33 18.46
N ARG A 703 -10.32 35.61 18.12
CA ARG A 703 -10.81 36.63 19.05
C ARG A 703 -12.34 36.61 19.04
N ARG A 704 -12.95 36.52 20.22
CA ARG A 704 -14.40 36.69 20.43
C ARG A 704 -14.59 37.63 21.61
N ASP A 705 -15.27 38.75 21.36
CA ASP A 705 -15.39 39.86 22.31
C ASP A 705 -14.00 40.28 22.85
N ASN A 706 -13.83 40.26 24.18
CA ASN A 706 -12.57 40.59 24.86
C ASN A 706 -11.65 39.38 25.12
N ALA A 707 -12.04 38.17 24.69
CA ALA A 707 -11.27 36.94 24.91
C ALA A 707 -10.60 36.43 23.63
N LEU A 708 -9.42 35.85 23.78
CA LEU A 708 -8.71 35.12 22.75
C LEU A 708 -8.88 33.61 23.03
N LEU A 709 -9.62 32.91 22.19
CA LEU A 709 -9.95 31.50 22.38
C LEU A 709 -8.97 30.62 21.61
N LEU A 710 -8.41 29.61 22.28
CA LEU A 710 -7.59 28.55 21.69
C LEU A 710 -8.41 27.26 21.62
N ALA A 711 -8.69 26.80 20.41
CA ALA A 711 -9.22 25.48 20.14
C ALA A 711 -8.09 24.54 19.73
N CYS A 712 -8.03 23.37 20.34
CA CYS A 712 -7.09 22.29 20.02
C CYS A 712 -7.86 21.00 19.74
N ALA A 713 -7.43 20.24 18.73
CA ALA A 713 -8.03 18.96 18.39
C ALA A 713 -6.99 17.94 17.93
N ALA A 714 -7.24 16.66 18.19
CA ALA A 714 -6.40 15.53 17.79
C ALA A 714 -7.23 14.29 17.47
N GLY A 715 -6.65 13.37 16.69
CA GLY A 715 -7.31 12.11 16.29
C GLY A 715 -8.16 12.22 15.03
N ALA A 716 -8.15 13.37 14.35
CA ALA A 716 -8.88 13.57 13.11
C ALA A 716 -8.31 12.69 12.00
N SER A 717 -9.17 12.02 11.24
CA SER A 717 -8.77 11.10 10.17
C SER A 717 -8.24 11.80 8.92
N ASP A 718 -8.59 13.08 8.73
CA ASP A 718 -8.14 13.94 7.65
C ASP A 718 -8.19 15.43 8.07
N ALA A 719 -7.67 16.31 7.21
CA ALA A 719 -7.62 17.76 7.47
C ALA A 719 -9.00 18.41 7.58
N PHE A 720 -10.02 17.89 6.89
CA PHE A 720 -11.37 18.43 6.96
C PHE A 720 -12.00 18.13 8.31
N GLN A 721 -11.87 16.89 8.81
CA GLN A 721 -12.32 16.55 10.16
C GLN A 721 -11.60 17.38 11.23
N LEU A 722 -10.32 17.70 11.04
CA LEU A 722 -9.60 18.59 11.96
C LEU A 722 -10.22 20.00 11.98
N ASP A 723 -10.46 20.59 10.80
CA ASP A 723 -11.11 21.90 10.71
C ASP A 723 -12.53 21.88 11.27
N TYR A 724 -13.30 20.81 11.05
CA TYR A 724 -14.62 20.62 11.64
C TYR A 724 -14.58 20.68 13.17
N LEU A 725 -13.66 19.93 13.79
CA LEU A 725 -13.52 19.89 15.25
C LEU A 725 -13.07 21.24 15.82
N LEU A 726 -12.09 21.88 15.18
CA LEU A 726 -11.59 23.20 15.60
C LEU A 726 -12.67 24.28 15.46
N ASP A 727 -13.38 24.30 14.34
CA ASP A 727 -14.45 25.25 14.07
C ASP A 727 -15.62 25.08 15.05
N GLY A 728 -15.98 23.83 15.39
CA GLY A 728 -17.03 23.53 16.36
C GLY A 728 -16.69 24.00 17.77
N LEU A 729 -15.42 23.89 18.18
CA LEU A 729 -14.96 24.44 19.46
C LEU A 729 -14.96 25.97 19.48
N LEU A 730 -14.76 26.64 18.35
CA LEU A 730 -14.80 28.09 18.27
C LEU A 730 -16.22 28.65 18.06
N ALA A 731 -17.15 27.81 17.62
CA ALA A 731 -18.55 28.17 17.51
C ALA A 731 -19.14 28.56 18.87
N PRO A 732 -20.01 29.58 18.92
CA PRO A 732 -20.83 29.84 20.11
C PRO A 732 -21.65 28.60 20.44
N ASP A 733 -22.07 28.46 21.71
CA ASP A 733 -23.01 27.40 22.06
C ASP A 733 -24.28 27.60 21.23
N SER A 734 -24.71 26.53 20.55
CA SER A 734 -25.83 26.59 19.60
C SER A 734 -27.11 27.03 20.30
N GLU A 735 -27.90 27.87 19.64
CA GLU A 735 -29.33 28.01 19.96
C GLU A 735 -30.04 26.65 19.85
N ASP A 736 -31.21 26.51 20.49
CA ASP A 736 -31.97 25.28 20.57
C ASP A 736 -32.07 24.56 19.21
N VAL A 737 -31.55 23.34 19.18
CA VAL A 737 -31.60 22.48 18.00
C VAL A 737 -33.06 22.15 17.73
N VAL A 738 -33.61 22.61 16.61
CA VAL A 738 -34.92 22.12 16.16
C VAL A 738 -34.71 20.69 15.70
N ALA A 739 -35.04 19.73 16.57
CA ALA A 739 -34.98 18.32 16.24
C ALA A 739 -35.82 18.05 14.97
N PRO A 740 -35.32 17.23 14.03
CA PRO A 740 -36.12 16.86 12.86
C PRO A 740 -37.41 16.20 13.33
N VAL A 741 -38.54 16.69 12.82
CA VAL A 741 -39.87 16.16 13.16
C VAL A 741 -40.02 14.76 12.55
N PRO A 742 -40.17 13.69 13.34
CA PRO A 742 -40.32 12.35 12.81
C PRO A 742 -41.62 12.22 12.00
N GLN A 743 -41.55 11.58 10.84
CA GLN A 743 -42.72 11.28 10.02
C GLN A 743 -43.18 9.84 10.29
N ALA A 744 -44.47 9.66 10.62
CA ALA A 744 -45.04 8.33 10.83
C ALA A 744 -45.39 7.68 9.49
N LEU A 745 -44.95 6.43 9.29
CA LEU A 745 -45.27 5.60 8.13
C LEU A 745 -46.27 4.49 8.52
N ASN A 746 -47.04 4.01 7.54
CA ASN A 746 -47.96 2.88 7.71
C ASN A 746 -47.18 1.56 7.67
N GLU A 747 -47.60 0.55 8.44
CA GLU A 747 -46.97 -0.77 8.45
C GLU A 747 -47.81 -1.80 7.66
N PRO A 748 -47.26 -2.45 6.60
CA PRO A 748 -45.93 -2.29 6.00
C PRO A 748 -45.82 -1.02 5.12
N SER A 749 -44.59 -0.54 4.89
CA SER A 749 -44.33 0.66 4.07
C SER A 749 -43.34 0.42 2.94
N ILE A 750 -43.45 1.21 1.87
CA ILE A 750 -42.49 1.24 0.75
C ILE A 750 -41.91 2.64 0.57
N ILE A 751 -40.59 2.75 0.76
CA ILE A 751 -39.83 3.96 0.43
C ILE A 751 -39.09 3.72 -0.89
N THR A 752 -39.29 4.59 -1.88
CA THR A 752 -38.61 4.50 -3.17
C THR A 752 -37.47 5.51 -3.25
N LEU A 753 -36.29 5.06 -3.66
CA LEU A 753 -35.11 5.89 -3.86
C LEU A 753 -34.79 5.98 -5.35
N VAL A 754 -34.66 7.22 -5.82
CA VAL A 754 -34.29 7.58 -7.18
C VAL A 754 -32.84 8.07 -7.15
N GLY A 755 -32.02 7.55 -8.07
CA GLY A 755 -30.62 7.93 -8.21
C GLY A 755 -30.42 9.38 -8.67
N ASP A 756 -29.27 9.65 -9.27
CA ASP A 756 -28.85 11.01 -9.63
C ASP A 756 -29.91 11.68 -10.51
N THR A 757 -30.37 12.86 -10.08
CA THR A 757 -31.52 13.56 -10.64
C THR A 757 -31.19 15.01 -10.95
N TYR A 758 -31.23 15.38 -12.24
CA TYR A 758 -31.08 16.73 -12.74
C TYR A 758 -31.82 16.91 -14.09
N TYR A 759 -32.67 17.94 -14.18
CA TYR A 759 -33.47 18.23 -15.38
C TYR A 759 -32.65 18.67 -16.60
N GLY A 760 -31.39 19.08 -16.41
CA GLY A 760 -30.44 19.26 -17.51
C GLY A 760 -30.43 20.66 -18.12
N GLU A 761 -30.88 21.71 -17.43
CA GLU A 761 -30.92 23.08 -17.96
C GLU A 761 -29.56 23.54 -18.53
N TRP A 762 -28.47 23.24 -17.84
CA TRP A 762 -27.11 23.56 -18.28
C TRP A 762 -26.77 22.85 -19.59
N TYR A 763 -27.04 21.54 -19.68
CA TYR A 763 -26.79 20.76 -20.90
C TYR A 763 -27.67 21.22 -22.05
N SER A 764 -28.92 21.57 -21.74
CA SER A 764 -29.89 22.10 -22.69
C SER A 764 -29.38 23.42 -23.27
N ALA A 765 -28.96 24.37 -22.44
CA ALA A 765 -28.40 25.63 -22.91
C ALA A 765 -27.17 25.42 -23.83
N GLN A 766 -26.31 24.44 -23.56
CA GLN A 766 -25.17 24.10 -24.42
C GLN A 766 -25.61 23.48 -25.75
N ARG A 767 -26.61 22.61 -25.75
CA ARG A 767 -27.18 22.00 -26.97
C ARG A 767 -27.90 23.04 -27.84
N ALA A 768 -28.67 23.94 -27.24
CA ALA A 768 -29.34 25.04 -27.94
C ALA A 768 -28.35 25.94 -28.71
N ARG A 769 -27.20 26.26 -28.10
CA ARG A 769 -26.13 27.04 -28.78
C ARG A 769 -25.56 26.35 -30.02
N ARG A 770 -25.73 25.03 -30.14
CA ARG A 770 -25.33 24.22 -31.29
C ARG A 770 -26.48 23.93 -32.24
N GLY A 771 -27.66 24.53 -32.02
CA GLY A 771 -28.86 24.28 -32.81
C GLY A 771 -29.47 22.89 -32.60
N VAL A 772 -29.21 22.25 -31.45
CA VAL A 772 -29.75 20.93 -31.10
C VAL A 772 -30.81 21.09 -30.01
N ASP A 773 -32.05 20.73 -30.31
CA ASP A 773 -33.11 20.63 -29.31
C ASP A 773 -33.00 19.30 -28.54
N ASP A 774 -33.46 19.31 -27.29
CA ASP A 774 -33.62 18.12 -26.46
C ASP A 774 -35.03 18.01 -25.86
N ALA A 775 -35.21 17.00 -25.01
CA ALA A 775 -36.46 16.72 -24.33
C ALA A 775 -36.94 17.87 -23.44
N LEU A 776 -36.03 18.54 -22.72
CA LEU A 776 -36.41 19.61 -21.80
C LEU A 776 -36.98 20.81 -22.57
N MET A 777 -36.35 21.19 -23.69
CA MET A 777 -36.84 22.30 -24.52
C MET A 777 -38.17 22.00 -25.21
N ARG A 778 -38.34 20.76 -25.70
CA ARG A 778 -39.52 20.38 -26.49
C ARG A 778 -40.74 20.03 -25.65
N TYR A 779 -40.53 19.34 -24.53
CA TYR A 779 -41.61 18.71 -23.77
C TYR A 779 -41.65 19.15 -22.30
N GLY A 780 -40.68 19.95 -21.85
CA GLY A 780 -40.63 20.47 -20.49
C GLY A 780 -40.12 19.47 -19.46
N TYR A 781 -40.19 19.88 -18.19
CA TYR A 781 -39.56 19.19 -17.05
C TYR A 781 -40.13 17.78 -16.78
N ASP A 782 -41.40 17.56 -17.10
CA ASP A 782 -42.10 16.32 -16.72
C ASP A 782 -41.75 15.13 -17.60
N TYR A 783 -41.30 15.37 -18.84
CA TYR A 783 -41.16 14.35 -19.87
C TYR A 783 -40.24 13.20 -19.44
N SER A 784 -39.10 13.53 -18.84
CA SER A 784 -38.08 12.55 -18.47
C SER A 784 -38.53 11.58 -17.38
N PHE A 785 -39.52 11.94 -16.56
CA PHE A 785 -40.05 11.07 -15.50
C PHE A 785 -41.11 10.08 -16.00
N GLN A 786 -41.73 10.32 -17.15
CA GLN A 786 -42.87 9.50 -17.62
C GLN A 786 -42.50 8.02 -17.80
N GLY A 787 -41.27 7.73 -18.26
CA GLY A 787 -40.81 6.36 -18.47
C GLY A 787 -40.59 5.57 -17.19
N ILE A 788 -40.29 6.23 -16.07
CA ILE A 788 -40.10 5.60 -14.75
C ILE A 788 -41.28 5.79 -13.79
N ALA A 789 -42.28 6.59 -14.14
CA ALA A 789 -43.46 6.84 -13.29
C ALA A 789 -44.15 5.56 -12.76
N PRO A 790 -44.25 4.45 -13.52
CA PRO A 790 -44.79 3.20 -12.98
C PRO A 790 -44.00 2.62 -11.80
N LEU A 791 -42.69 2.87 -11.72
CA LEU A 791 -41.83 2.40 -10.62
C LEU A 791 -41.96 3.26 -9.36
N LEU A 792 -42.40 4.52 -9.51
CA LEU A 792 -42.63 5.43 -8.38
C LEU A 792 -44.02 5.24 -7.76
N LYS A 793 -44.99 4.80 -8.56
CA LYS A 793 -46.38 4.59 -8.13
C LYS A 793 -46.49 3.54 -7.01
N GLY A 794 -47.31 3.85 -6.01
CA GLY A 794 -47.56 2.94 -4.87
C GLY A 794 -46.42 2.91 -3.85
N SER A 795 -45.56 3.93 -3.85
CA SER A 795 -44.65 4.23 -2.75
C SER A 795 -45.37 5.09 -1.72
N ASP A 796 -45.14 4.85 -0.43
CA ASP A 796 -45.62 5.75 0.63
C ASP A 796 -44.75 7.01 0.72
N TYR A 797 -43.49 6.90 0.29
CA TYR A 797 -42.53 8.00 0.29
C TYR A 797 -41.48 7.83 -0.83
N THR A 798 -41.11 8.90 -1.51
CA THR A 798 -40.12 8.89 -2.59
C THR A 798 -39.00 9.91 -2.35
N ILE A 799 -37.75 9.47 -2.44
CA ILE A 799 -36.55 10.28 -2.22
C ILE A 799 -35.70 10.29 -3.48
N ALA A 800 -35.25 11.45 -3.95
CA ALA A 800 -34.32 11.57 -5.09
C ALA A 800 -32.97 12.19 -4.69
N ASN A 801 -31.85 11.68 -5.22
CA ASN A 801 -30.56 12.38 -5.15
C ASN A 801 -30.56 13.55 -6.15
N PHE A 802 -30.74 14.79 -5.69
CA PHE A 802 -30.93 15.95 -6.57
C PHE A 802 -29.63 16.73 -6.78
N GLU A 803 -29.15 16.79 -8.02
CA GLU A 803 -27.79 17.23 -8.39
C GLU A 803 -27.76 18.59 -9.09
N ALA A 804 -28.42 19.59 -8.49
CA ALA A 804 -28.29 20.98 -8.91
C ALA A 804 -28.58 21.94 -7.78
N ALA A 805 -27.93 23.11 -7.83
CA ALA A 805 -28.35 24.26 -7.04
C ALA A 805 -29.55 24.93 -7.72
N LEU A 806 -30.64 25.14 -6.98
CA LEU A 806 -31.80 25.88 -7.48
C LEU A 806 -31.57 27.36 -7.28
N SER A 807 -31.09 28.03 -8.33
CA SER A 807 -30.87 29.47 -8.34
C SER A 807 -31.04 30.02 -9.76
N ILE A 808 -31.59 31.23 -9.85
CA ILE A 808 -31.59 32.04 -11.08
C ILE A 808 -30.39 32.98 -11.16
N GLU A 809 -29.70 33.17 -10.03
CA GLU A 809 -28.47 33.95 -9.91
C GLU A 809 -27.29 32.98 -9.92
N ASN A 810 -26.41 33.10 -10.91
CA ASN A 810 -25.15 32.40 -10.90
C ASN A 810 -24.12 33.31 -10.20
N GLU A 811 -23.81 33.01 -8.94
CA GLU A 811 -22.56 33.51 -8.37
C GLU A 811 -21.40 32.84 -9.10
N ASN A 812 -20.67 33.61 -9.90
CA ASN A 812 -19.55 33.12 -10.72
C ASN A 812 -18.33 32.66 -9.89
N GLY A 813 -18.43 32.55 -8.56
CA GLY A 813 -17.32 32.27 -7.66
C GLY A 813 -16.65 30.90 -7.86
N LEU A 814 -17.38 29.92 -8.38
CA LEU A 814 -16.85 28.59 -8.72
C LEU A 814 -16.56 28.40 -10.22
N GLN A 815 -16.92 29.38 -11.06
CA GLN A 815 -16.71 29.28 -12.50
C GLN A 815 -15.20 29.26 -12.80
N GLY A 816 -14.74 28.23 -13.52
CA GLY A 816 -13.31 28.01 -13.79
C GLY A 816 -12.55 27.30 -12.68
N ARG A 817 -13.13 27.16 -11.47
CA ARG A 817 -12.58 26.36 -10.36
C ARG A 817 -13.18 24.96 -10.30
N LYS A 818 -14.48 24.83 -10.59
CA LYS A 818 -15.19 23.56 -10.74
C LYS A 818 -15.52 23.31 -12.23
N PRO A 819 -15.34 22.08 -12.75
CA PRO A 819 -15.55 21.80 -14.17
C PRO A 819 -17.01 21.92 -14.61
N PHE A 820 -17.96 21.60 -13.72
CA PHE A 820 -19.40 21.66 -13.99
C PHE A 820 -20.12 22.33 -12.82
N CYS A 821 -20.77 23.46 -13.09
CA CYS A 821 -21.69 24.12 -12.17
C CYS A 821 -23.11 23.96 -12.71
N LEU A 822 -23.90 23.10 -12.07
CA LEU A 822 -25.25 22.75 -12.47
C LEU A 822 -26.25 23.57 -11.65
N THR A 823 -26.97 24.45 -12.35
CA THR A 823 -28.06 25.24 -11.77
C THR A 823 -29.38 24.92 -12.46
N GLY A 824 -30.47 25.16 -11.74
CA GLY A 824 -31.83 24.95 -12.21
C GLY A 824 -32.82 25.98 -11.68
N SER A 825 -33.98 26.09 -12.32
CA SER A 825 -35.00 27.06 -11.92
C SER A 825 -35.69 26.62 -10.62
N PRO A 826 -35.68 27.44 -9.53
CA PRO A 826 -36.34 27.06 -8.28
C PRO A 826 -37.82 26.73 -8.46
N LEU A 827 -38.56 27.60 -9.14
CA LEU A 827 -40.00 27.44 -9.36
C LEU A 827 -40.33 26.21 -10.21
N ARG A 828 -39.63 26.02 -11.35
CA ARG A 828 -39.97 24.95 -12.30
C ARG A 828 -39.55 23.58 -11.79
N SER A 829 -38.34 23.48 -11.21
CA SER A 829 -37.83 22.22 -10.67
C SER A 829 -38.70 21.72 -9.51
N VAL A 830 -39.05 22.59 -8.56
CA VAL A 830 -39.92 22.21 -7.42
C VAL A 830 -41.32 21.80 -7.88
N ALA A 831 -41.92 22.54 -8.82
CA ALA A 831 -43.23 22.18 -9.36
C ALA A 831 -43.22 20.81 -10.06
N ALA A 832 -42.17 20.51 -10.83
CA ALA A 832 -42.00 19.25 -11.52
C ALA A 832 -41.77 18.09 -10.55
N LEU A 833 -40.87 18.23 -9.56
CA LEU A 833 -40.62 17.23 -8.53
C LEU A 833 -41.90 16.86 -7.77
N LYS A 834 -42.68 17.87 -7.37
CA LYS A 834 -43.95 17.68 -6.68
C LYS A 834 -44.98 16.95 -7.55
N LYS A 835 -45.06 17.31 -8.84
CA LYS A 835 -45.99 16.71 -9.79
C LYS A 835 -45.73 15.21 -10.00
N VAL A 836 -44.47 14.79 -9.98
CA VAL A 836 -44.09 13.38 -10.18
C VAL A 836 -44.07 12.56 -8.89
N GLY A 837 -44.38 13.19 -7.75
CA GLY A 837 -44.48 12.51 -6.45
C GLY A 837 -43.14 12.31 -5.73
N ILE A 838 -42.18 13.21 -5.90
CA ILE A 838 -40.98 13.25 -5.04
C ILE A 838 -41.33 13.99 -3.74
N ASP A 839 -41.22 13.29 -2.62
CA ASP A 839 -41.53 13.80 -1.28
C ASP A 839 -40.31 14.43 -0.60
N ALA A 840 -39.11 13.93 -0.90
CA ALA A 840 -37.86 14.48 -0.40
C ALA A 840 -36.71 14.44 -1.43
N VAL A 841 -35.73 15.32 -1.23
CA VAL A 841 -34.48 15.31 -1.99
C VAL A 841 -33.27 15.23 -1.07
N ALA A 842 -32.34 14.35 -1.44
CA ALA A 842 -31.00 14.27 -0.86
C ALA A 842 -30.09 15.26 -1.61
N LEU A 843 -29.44 16.15 -0.87
CA LEU A 843 -28.57 17.22 -1.38
C LEU A 843 -27.09 17.05 -1.02
N GLY A 844 -26.76 15.98 -0.27
CA GLY A 844 -25.39 15.63 0.12
C GLY A 844 -24.59 15.05 -1.04
N ASN A 845 -24.46 15.83 -2.12
CA ASN A 845 -23.75 15.49 -3.34
C ASN A 845 -22.85 16.65 -3.78
N ASN A 846 -22.23 16.51 -4.94
CA ASN A 846 -21.23 17.43 -5.48
C ASN A 846 -21.82 18.68 -6.19
N HIS A 847 -23.13 18.98 -6.09
CA HIS A 847 -23.76 20.06 -6.87
C HIS A 847 -24.53 21.14 -6.07
N VAL A 848 -24.84 20.97 -4.79
CA VAL A 848 -25.66 21.95 -4.03
C VAL A 848 -25.02 23.34 -3.88
N MET A 849 -23.69 23.44 -3.89
CA MET A 849 -22.94 24.71 -3.78
C MET A 849 -22.63 25.36 -5.14
N ASP A 850 -23.15 24.84 -6.25
CA ASP A 850 -22.77 25.28 -7.59
C ASP A 850 -23.14 26.73 -7.92
N ALA A 851 -24.05 27.32 -7.15
CA ALA A 851 -24.41 28.73 -7.18
C ALA A 851 -23.99 29.48 -5.90
N GLY A 852 -22.99 28.99 -5.18
CA GLY A 852 -22.51 29.60 -3.93
C GLY A 852 -23.46 29.43 -2.76
N VAL A 853 -23.24 30.22 -1.70
CA VAL A 853 -24.02 30.16 -0.45
C VAL A 853 -25.46 30.63 -0.69
N SER A 854 -25.65 31.68 -1.51
CA SER A 854 -26.99 32.14 -1.92
C SER A 854 -27.75 31.06 -2.69
N GLY A 855 -27.05 30.24 -3.48
CA GLY A 855 -27.60 29.04 -4.10
C GLY A 855 -28.13 28.00 -3.13
N VAL A 856 -27.41 27.75 -2.02
CA VAL A 856 -27.89 26.85 -0.95
C VAL A 856 -29.14 27.42 -0.29
N GLU A 857 -29.13 28.69 0.09
CA GLU A 857 -30.28 29.38 0.69
C GLU A 857 -31.52 29.31 -0.21
N SER A 858 -31.35 29.65 -1.49
CA SER A 858 -32.41 29.59 -2.50
C SER A 858 -32.95 28.16 -2.67
N THR A 859 -32.07 27.16 -2.71
CA THR A 859 -32.45 25.74 -2.84
C THR A 859 -33.28 25.27 -1.65
N LEU A 860 -32.79 25.48 -0.43
CA LEU A 860 -33.48 25.07 0.79
C LEU A 860 -34.82 25.79 0.95
N SER A 861 -34.88 27.09 0.64
CA SER A 861 -36.09 27.89 0.71
C SER A 861 -37.14 27.42 -0.31
N ALA A 862 -36.74 27.18 -1.56
CA ALA A 862 -37.65 26.74 -2.61
C ALA A 862 -38.25 25.36 -2.34
N LEU A 863 -37.45 24.40 -1.86
CA LEU A 863 -37.92 23.06 -1.50
C LEU A 863 -38.89 23.12 -0.31
N LYS A 864 -38.55 23.88 0.74
CA LYS A 864 -39.41 24.09 1.90
C LYS A 864 -40.75 24.72 1.52
N GLN A 865 -40.76 25.77 0.68
CA GLN A 865 -41.98 26.41 0.19
C GLN A 865 -42.81 25.48 -0.71
N GLY A 866 -42.15 24.59 -1.47
CA GLY A 866 -42.79 23.56 -2.28
C GLY A 866 -43.46 22.45 -1.46
N GLY A 867 -43.08 22.30 -0.19
CA GLY A 867 -43.47 21.18 0.66
C GLY A 867 -42.68 19.90 0.34
N ILE A 868 -41.45 20.02 -0.18
CA ILE A 868 -40.54 18.90 -0.42
C ILE A 868 -39.48 18.91 0.68
N ALA A 869 -39.32 17.80 1.40
CA ALA A 869 -38.29 17.71 2.43
C ALA A 869 -36.88 17.67 1.81
N SER A 870 -35.88 18.18 2.51
CA SER A 870 -34.49 18.20 2.03
C SER A 870 -33.51 17.91 3.16
N PHE A 871 -32.45 17.16 2.86
CA PHE A 871 -31.40 16.81 3.82
C PHE A 871 -30.05 16.62 3.11
N GLY A 872 -28.94 16.64 3.86
CA GLY A 872 -27.59 16.51 3.32
C GLY A 872 -26.93 17.83 2.88
N ALA A 873 -27.59 18.98 3.08
CA ALA A 873 -27.03 20.31 2.87
C ALA A 873 -27.67 21.34 3.81
N GLY A 874 -26.94 22.40 4.15
CA GLY A 874 -27.40 23.37 5.14
C GLY A 874 -26.55 24.65 5.18
N LEU A 875 -27.01 25.63 5.96
CA LEU A 875 -26.30 26.88 6.24
C LEU A 875 -25.17 26.72 7.27
N ASN A 876 -25.11 25.55 7.90
CA ASN A 876 -24.05 25.09 8.78
C ASN A 876 -24.06 23.54 8.82
N ALA A 877 -23.04 22.95 9.44
CA ALA A 877 -22.92 21.50 9.59
C ALA A 877 -24.13 20.86 10.27
N GLN A 878 -24.64 21.48 11.35
CA GLN A 878 -25.79 20.96 12.09
C GLN A 878 -27.03 20.75 11.19
N GLN A 879 -27.34 21.73 10.34
CA GLN A 879 -28.44 21.62 9.39
C GLN A 879 -28.12 20.60 8.27
N ALA A 880 -26.90 20.59 7.75
CA ALA A 880 -26.51 19.69 6.67
C ALA A 880 -26.53 18.22 7.09
N GLU A 881 -26.12 17.93 8.32
CA GLU A 881 -25.99 16.59 8.90
C GLU A 881 -27.30 16.07 9.53
N ALA A 882 -28.33 16.93 9.60
CA ALA A 882 -29.64 16.54 10.12
C ALA A 882 -30.27 15.43 9.25
N PRO A 883 -30.67 14.29 9.83
CA PRO A 883 -31.28 13.21 9.08
C PRO A 883 -32.74 13.51 8.73
N LEU A 884 -33.22 12.86 7.68
CA LEU A 884 -34.65 12.64 7.49
C LEU A 884 -35.09 11.47 8.38
N VAL A 885 -36.12 11.66 9.20
CA VAL A 885 -36.51 10.70 10.26
C VAL A 885 -37.90 10.13 10.02
N PHE A 886 -37.99 8.80 10.03
CA PHE A 886 -39.26 8.08 9.97
C PHE A 886 -39.48 7.23 11.22
N THR A 887 -40.75 7.04 11.57
CA THR A 887 -41.19 6.10 12.61
C THR A 887 -42.15 5.08 12.00
N LEU A 888 -41.94 3.80 12.31
CA LEU A 888 -42.73 2.69 11.79
C LEU A 888 -42.75 1.56 12.83
N GLY A 889 -43.93 1.13 13.27
CA GLY A 889 -44.06 0.00 14.20
C GLY A 889 -43.27 0.15 15.52
N GLY A 890 -43.01 1.38 15.99
CA GLY A 890 -42.18 1.64 17.18
C GLY A 890 -40.66 1.69 16.92
N ARG A 891 -40.22 1.47 15.68
CA ARG A 891 -38.82 1.67 15.25
C ARG A 891 -38.60 3.07 14.68
N THR A 892 -37.36 3.54 14.76
CA THR A 892 -36.93 4.82 14.18
C THR A 892 -35.93 4.56 13.06
N PHE A 893 -36.19 5.11 11.88
CA PHE A 893 -35.30 5.08 10.73
C PHE A 893 -34.74 6.47 10.48
N LYS A 894 -33.43 6.58 10.32
CA LYS A 894 -32.75 7.84 10.04
C LYS A 894 -31.99 7.74 8.73
N PHE A 895 -32.32 8.63 7.80
CA PHE A 895 -31.71 8.73 6.49
C PHE A 895 -30.73 9.90 6.48
N TYR A 896 -29.47 9.58 6.22
CA TYR A 896 -28.39 10.54 6.05
C TYR A 896 -28.03 10.65 4.58
N SER A 897 -27.64 11.84 4.13
CA SER A 897 -27.09 12.05 2.80
C SER A 897 -25.81 12.86 2.92
N ALA A 898 -24.74 12.40 2.29
CA ALA A 898 -23.46 13.09 2.35
C ALA A 898 -22.53 12.74 1.19
N TYR A 899 -21.65 13.68 0.88
CA TYR A 899 -20.68 13.61 -0.19
C TYR A 899 -19.31 13.17 0.34
N TRP A 900 -18.61 12.26 -0.36
CA TRP A 900 -17.26 11.88 0.06
C TRP A 900 -16.28 13.06 0.03
N TYR A 901 -15.31 13.07 0.93
CA TYR A 901 -14.32 14.13 1.00
C TYR A 901 -13.38 14.12 -0.22
N ARG A 902 -13.28 15.26 -0.91
CA ARG A 902 -12.28 15.52 -1.95
C ARG A 902 -11.55 16.82 -1.62
N ARG A 903 -10.23 16.74 -1.54
CA ARG A 903 -9.37 17.87 -1.17
C ARG A 903 -9.62 19.12 -2.03
N TYR A 904 -9.71 18.99 -3.35
CA TYR A 904 -9.94 20.16 -4.23
C TYR A 904 -11.33 20.79 -4.02
N MET A 905 -12.36 20.00 -3.68
CA MET A 905 -13.70 20.55 -3.39
C MET A 905 -13.67 21.39 -2.12
N GLU A 906 -12.85 21.00 -1.14
CA GLU A 906 -12.70 21.77 0.08
C GLU A 906 -11.80 22.99 -0.13
N GLN A 907 -10.58 22.81 -0.65
CA GLN A 907 -9.60 23.88 -0.82
C GLN A 907 -9.99 24.91 -1.88
N ASP A 908 -10.48 24.46 -3.03
CA ASP A 908 -10.75 25.33 -4.17
C ASP A 908 -12.22 25.68 -4.31
N CYS A 909 -13.13 25.06 -3.55
CA CYS A 909 -14.56 25.36 -3.68
C CYS A 909 -15.27 25.65 -2.35
N ALA A 910 -14.61 25.45 -1.19
CA ALA A 910 -15.23 25.60 0.13
C ALA A 910 -16.58 24.87 0.24
N PHE A 911 -16.66 23.66 -0.33
CA PHE A 911 -17.92 23.02 -0.70
C PHE A 911 -18.67 22.37 0.48
N TYR A 912 -17.95 21.89 1.49
CA TYR A 912 -18.54 21.11 2.57
C TYR A 912 -19.05 22.00 3.71
N ALA A 913 -20.11 21.58 4.39
CA ALA A 913 -20.59 22.27 5.57
C ALA A 913 -19.59 22.12 6.72
N LEU A 914 -19.40 23.21 7.47
CA LEU A 914 -18.67 23.24 8.75
C LEU A 914 -19.58 23.85 9.81
N PRO A 915 -19.27 23.73 11.11
CA PRO A 915 -20.08 24.31 12.18
C PRO A 915 -20.52 25.77 11.95
N ARG A 916 -19.70 26.59 11.29
CA ARG A 916 -20.02 27.98 10.93
C ARG A 916 -20.00 28.28 9.42
N ARG A 917 -20.08 27.26 8.55
CA ARG A 917 -20.08 27.44 7.09
C ARG A 917 -21.18 26.60 6.43
N ALA A 918 -21.92 27.22 5.51
CA ALA A 918 -22.87 26.54 4.65
C ALA A 918 -22.19 25.52 3.73
N GLY A 919 -22.90 24.47 3.32
CA GLY A 919 -22.40 23.50 2.36
C GLY A 919 -23.12 22.16 2.39
N ALA A 920 -22.54 21.19 1.69
CA ALA A 920 -22.99 19.79 1.71
C ALA A 920 -22.43 19.04 2.93
N ALA A 921 -23.21 18.11 3.48
CA ALA A 921 -22.72 17.17 4.48
C ALA A 921 -21.62 16.28 3.89
N CYS A 922 -20.66 15.89 4.72
CA CYS A 922 -19.49 15.13 4.31
C CYS A 922 -19.53 13.70 4.91
N LEU A 923 -19.07 12.70 4.15
CA LEU A 923 -18.89 11.33 4.67
C LEU A 923 -17.70 11.19 5.64
N SER A 924 -17.04 12.31 5.93
CA SER A 924 -16.05 12.50 7.00
C SER A 924 -16.54 13.59 7.95
N GLY A 925 -15.96 13.71 9.14
CA GLY A 925 -16.40 14.70 10.12
C GLY A 925 -17.67 14.28 10.87
N GLY A 926 -18.63 15.20 11.00
CA GLY A 926 -19.76 15.08 11.94
C GLY A 926 -20.69 13.89 11.70
N LEU A 927 -20.89 13.46 10.45
CA LEU A 927 -21.75 12.31 10.15
C LEU A 927 -21.32 11.03 10.85
N ILE A 928 -20.01 10.73 10.88
CA ILE A 928 -19.49 9.53 11.54
C ILE A 928 -19.78 9.58 13.04
N GLU A 929 -19.60 10.74 13.66
CA GLU A 929 -19.89 10.92 15.08
C GLU A 929 -21.40 10.82 15.36
N GLN A 930 -22.24 11.32 14.45
CA GLN A 930 -23.69 11.23 14.58
C GLN A 930 -24.19 9.77 14.50
N LEU A 931 -23.63 8.95 13.60
CA LEU A 931 -23.98 7.53 13.50
C LEU A 931 -23.65 6.79 14.82
N ARG A 932 -22.48 7.07 15.40
CA ARG A 932 -22.06 6.49 16.68
C ARG A 932 -22.96 6.96 17.82
N ALA A 933 -23.26 8.25 17.88
CA ALA A 933 -24.13 8.84 18.89
C ALA A 933 -25.53 8.24 18.84
N ASP A 934 -26.06 7.99 17.64
CA ASP A 934 -27.35 7.36 17.46
C ASP A 934 -27.38 5.93 17.99
N LYS A 935 -26.38 5.11 17.65
CA LYS A 935 -26.29 3.73 18.15
C LYS A 935 -26.06 3.67 19.66
N ALA A 936 -25.32 4.63 20.22
CA ALA A 936 -25.16 4.77 21.66
C ALA A 936 -26.47 5.21 22.35
N ALA A 937 -27.26 6.08 21.71
CA ALA A 937 -28.53 6.56 22.25
C ALA A 937 -29.61 5.48 22.24
N SER A 938 -29.73 4.71 21.16
CA SER A 938 -30.58 3.53 21.11
C SER A 938 -30.14 2.54 20.02
N PRO A 939 -29.89 1.27 20.35
CA PRO A 939 -29.56 0.25 19.35
C PRO A 939 -30.72 -0.06 18.39
N SER A 940 -31.95 0.39 18.69
CA SER A 940 -33.14 0.22 17.83
C SER A 940 -33.24 1.22 16.68
N ILE A 941 -32.38 2.25 16.65
CA ILE A 941 -32.33 3.21 15.53
C ILE A 941 -31.71 2.49 14.33
N THR A 942 -32.40 2.51 13.20
CA THR A 942 -31.89 1.99 11.92
C THR A 942 -31.40 3.14 11.04
N SER A 943 -30.10 3.17 10.76
CA SER A 943 -29.44 4.24 10.03
C SER A 943 -29.18 3.83 8.58
N VAL A 944 -29.74 4.60 7.65
CA VAL A 944 -29.54 4.46 6.20
C VAL A 944 -28.68 5.61 5.69
N VAL A 945 -27.57 5.32 5.03
CA VAL A 945 -26.67 6.33 4.49
C VAL A 945 -26.75 6.36 2.96
N LEU A 946 -27.22 7.47 2.41
CA LEU A 946 -27.18 7.80 0.99
C LEU A 946 -25.84 8.47 0.67
N ALA A 947 -24.89 7.66 0.22
CA ALA A 947 -23.52 8.09 0.00
C ALA A 947 -23.29 8.53 -1.46
N HIS A 948 -22.98 9.80 -1.67
CA HIS A 948 -22.57 10.27 -2.99
C HIS A 948 -21.03 10.18 -3.11
N TRP A 949 -20.52 9.29 -3.97
CA TRP A 949 -19.10 8.94 -4.03
C TRP A 949 -18.68 8.29 -5.35
N GLY A 950 -17.41 7.89 -5.46
CA GLY A 950 -16.90 7.18 -6.63
C GLY A 950 -16.52 8.11 -7.78
N GLN A 951 -16.32 7.52 -8.96
CA GLN A 951 -15.92 8.26 -10.16
C GLN A 951 -16.90 7.95 -11.29
N ASP A 952 -17.22 8.96 -12.09
CA ASP A 952 -18.15 8.87 -13.21
C ASP A 952 -17.80 7.67 -14.11
N TYR A 953 -18.79 6.79 -14.29
CA TYR A 953 -18.75 5.61 -15.14
C TYR A 953 -17.61 4.64 -14.79
N ARG A 954 -17.37 4.44 -13.49
CA ARG A 954 -16.43 3.43 -12.99
C ARG A 954 -17.08 2.54 -11.94
N TRP A 955 -16.69 1.27 -11.97
CA TRP A 955 -16.98 0.29 -10.92
C TRP A 955 -16.32 0.66 -9.59
N THR A 956 -16.71 -0.04 -8.52
CA THR A 956 -16.37 0.31 -7.14
C THR A 956 -14.87 0.38 -6.89
N LEU A 957 -14.40 1.53 -6.38
CA LEU A 957 -13.00 1.76 -6.02
C LEU A 957 -12.67 1.21 -4.61
N PRO A 958 -11.41 0.81 -4.33
CA PRO A 958 -10.98 0.37 -3.00
C PRO A 958 -11.32 1.37 -1.89
N MET A 959 -11.22 2.68 -2.18
CA MET A 959 -11.54 3.73 -1.20
C MET A 959 -13.03 3.79 -0.86
N GLN A 960 -13.93 3.48 -1.80
CA GLN A 960 -15.37 3.37 -1.50
C GLN A 960 -15.62 2.20 -0.54
N ARG A 961 -14.95 1.05 -0.76
CA ARG A 961 -15.06 -0.11 0.15
C ARG A 961 -14.51 0.19 1.54
N GLN A 962 -13.38 0.90 1.62
CA GLN A 962 -12.81 1.33 2.89
C GLN A 962 -13.76 2.28 3.64
N LEU A 963 -14.37 3.25 2.95
CA LEU A 963 -15.31 4.18 3.54
C LEU A 963 -16.61 3.48 3.97
N ALA A 964 -17.12 2.54 3.18
CA ALA A 964 -18.27 1.71 3.55
C ALA A 964 -18.02 0.94 4.85
N ARG A 965 -16.84 0.31 5.00
CA ARG A 965 -16.45 -0.35 6.26
C ARG A 965 -16.45 0.62 7.45
N ARG A 966 -15.91 1.83 7.26
CA ARG A 966 -15.90 2.87 8.33
C ARG A 966 -17.32 3.29 8.73
N LEU A 967 -18.21 3.49 7.77
CA LEU A 967 -19.61 3.86 8.02
C LEU A 967 -20.36 2.74 8.72
N THR A 968 -20.17 1.48 8.29
CA THR A 968 -20.75 0.31 8.96
C THR A 968 -20.26 0.17 10.40
N LEU A 969 -18.95 0.31 10.64
CA LEU A 969 -18.39 0.30 12.00
C LEU A 969 -18.91 1.46 12.86
N ALA A 970 -19.23 2.61 12.26
CA ALA A 970 -19.83 3.74 12.95
C ALA A 970 -21.32 3.55 13.25
N GLY A 971 -21.99 2.54 12.68
CA GLY A 971 -23.41 2.24 12.93
C GLY A 971 -24.34 2.38 11.73
N ALA A 972 -23.84 2.47 10.49
CA ALA A 972 -24.70 2.42 9.31
C ALA A 972 -25.21 0.98 9.06
N ASP A 973 -26.54 0.82 9.02
CA ASP A 973 -27.19 -0.49 8.80
C ASP A 973 -27.41 -0.79 7.31
N LEU A 974 -27.56 0.26 6.50
CA LEU A 974 -27.71 0.16 5.06
C LEU A 974 -27.01 1.35 4.40
N ILE A 975 -26.19 1.07 3.39
CA ILE A 975 -25.52 2.11 2.60
C ILE A 975 -25.94 1.99 1.15
N ILE A 976 -26.42 3.09 0.58
CA ILE A 976 -26.86 3.17 -0.82
C ILE A 976 -26.08 4.29 -1.49
N GLY A 977 -25.23 3.88 -2.43
CA GLY A 977 -24.31 4.74 -3.13
C GLY A 977 -24.90 5.36 -4.40
N SER A 978 -24.37 6.51 -4.79
CA SER A 978 -24.69 7.25 -6.01
C SER A 978 -23.46 8.05 -6.49
N GLY A 979 -23.49 8.66 -7.68
CA GLY A 979 -22.38 9.47 -8.23
C GLY A 979 -21.56 8.86 -9.37
N PRO A 980 -21.38 7.53 -9.50
CA PRO A 980 -20.78 6.96 -10.71
C PRO A 980 -21.67 7.06 -11.96
N HIS A 981 -22.92 7.52 -11.85
CA HIS A 981 -23.88 7.62 -12.96
C HIS A 981 -24.21 6.29 -13.67
N MET A 982 -23.90 5.15 -13.05
CA MET A 982 -24.21 3.79 -13.55
C MET A 982 -24.51 2.85 -12.37
N LEU A 983 -25.13 1.70 -12.61
CA LEU A 983 -25.30 0.67 -11.59
C LEU A 983 -23.95 0.20 -11.04
N GLY A 984 -23.92 -0.16 -9.76
CA GLY A 984 -22.74 -0.64 -9.06
C GLY A 984 -22.96 -2.00 -8.41
N GLU A 985 -21.86 -2.58 -7.94
CA GLU A 985 -21.87 -3.81 -7.16
C GLU A 985 -22.62 -3.63 -5.83
N PHE A 986 -23.00 -4.74 -5.22
CA PHE A 986 -23.52 -4.77 -3.86
C PHE A 986 -22.92 -5.93 -3.08
N GLU A 987 -22.72 -5.72 -1.78
CA GLU A 987 -22.19 -6.74 -0.88
C GLU A 987 -22.71 -6.56 0.54
N ARG A 988 -22.51 -7.60 1.36
CA ARG A 988 -22.80 -7.58 2.78
C ARG A 988 -21.51 -7.41 3.58
N LEU A 989 -21.48 -6.42 4.46
CA LEU A 989 -20.38 -6.17 5.41
C LEU A 989 -20.90 -6.41 6.82
N GLY A 990 -20.62 -7.58 7.39
CA GLY A 990 -21.23 -7.99 8.65
C GLY A 990 -22.75 -8.16 8.47
N ASP A 991 -23.55 -7.40 9.20
CA ASP A 991 -25.01 -7.37 9.06
C ASP A 991 -25.54 -6.27 8.14
N SER A 992 -24.66 -5.38 7.67
CA SER A 992 -25.05 -4.24 6.84
C SER A 992 -24.98 -4.56 5.36
N TRP A 993 -25.96 -4.12 4.59
CA TRP A 993 -25.91 -4.13 3.14
C TRP A 993 -25.29 -2.85 2.59
N VAL A 994 -24.50 -3.01 1.54
CA VAL A 994 -23.92 -1.90 0.78
C VAL A 994 -24.24 -2.09 -0.69
N ALA A 995 -24.99 -1.17 -1.28
CA ALA A 995 -25.12 -1.02 -2.73
C ALA A 995 -24.24 0.15 -3.15
N TYR A 996 -23.17 -0.09 -3.91
CA TYR A 996 -22.15 0.93 -4.16
C TYR A 996 -22.57 2.02 -5.15
N SER A 997 -23.51 1.73 -6.04
CA SER A 997 -24.10 2.74 -6.92
C SER A 997 -25.48 2.32 -7.41
N ILE A 998 -26.44 3.23 -7.32
CA ILE A 998 -27.75 3.11 -7.97
C ILE A 998 -27.83 3.86 -9.30
N GLY A 999 -26.79 4.60 -9.68
CA GLY A 999 -26.70 5.30 -10.95
C GLY A 999 -27.71 6.44 -11.11
N ASN A 1000 -28.06 6.74 -12.36
CA ASN A 1000 -28.94 7.86 -12.70
C ASN A 1000 -30.42 7.47 -12.52
N GLY A 1001 -31.20 8.37 -11.92
CA GLY A 1001 -32.65 8.35 -11.98
C GLY A 1001 -33.12 9.09 -13.24
N VAL A 1002 -33.22 10.42 -13.15
CA VAL A 1002 -33.49 11.33 -14.28
C VAL A 1002 -32.36 12.35 -14.35
N PHE A 1003 -31.32 12.08 -15.16
CA PHE A 1003 -30.16 12.96 -15.27
C PHE A 1003 -29.91 13.33 -16.74
N ASN A 1004 -30.30 14.55 -17.15
CA ASN A 1004 -30.44 14.91 -18.58
C ASN A 1004 -29.12 15.32 -19.29
N SER A 1005 -28.01 14.64 -18.97
CA SER A 1005 -26.78 14.65 -19.77
C SER A 1005 -26.89 13.69 -20.97
N ASN A 1006 -25.88 13.63 -21.84
CA ASN A 1006 -25.88 12.62 -22.92
C ASN A 1006 -25.46 11.22 -22.43
N GLY A 1007 -24.91 11.10 -21.22
CA GLY A 1007 -24.23 9.90 -20.77
C GLY A 1007 -22.88 9.66 -21.47
N GLU A 1008 -21.95 8.96 -20.80
CA GLU A 1008 -20.64 8.57 -21.37
C GLU A 1008 -20.48 7.05 -21.50
N TYR A 1009 -21.57 6.28 -21.33
CA TYR A 1009 -21.55 4.82 -21.24
C TYR A 1009 -20.82 4.15 -22.42
N ARG A 1010 -21.19 4.48 -23.67
CA ARG A 1010 -20.54 3.94 -24.88
C ARG A 1010 -19.07 4.37 -24.99
N GLN A 1011 -18.76 5.61 -24.65
CA GLN A 1011 -17.39 6.15 -24.75
C GLN A 1011 -16.44 5.46 -23.76
N ARG A 1012 -16.98 5.02 -22.62
CA ARG A 1012 -16.22 4.36 -21.55
C ARG A 1012 -16.37 2.84 -21.53
N GLY A 1013 -17.17 2.27 -22.43
CA GLY A 1013 -17.39 0.83 -22.52
C GLY A 1013 -18.07 0.24 -21.28
N VAL A 1014 -18.99 0.97 -20.65
CA VAL A 1014 -19.72 0.53 -19.46
C VAL A 1014 -21.21 0.34 -19.74
N PRO A 1015 -21.91 -0.53 -18.99
CA PRO A 1015 -23.33 -0.77 -19.20
C PRO A 1015 -24.19 0.48 -18.94
N PRO A 1016 -25.18 0.80 -19.80
CA PRO A 1016 -26.08 1.94 -19.65
C PRO A 1016 -27.28 1.64 -18.74
N PHE A 1017 -27.01 1.06 -17.58
CA PHE A 1017 -28.04 0.64 -16.65
C PHE A 1017 -27.86 1.35 -15.30
N SER A 1018 -28.97 1.62 -14.64
CA SER A 1018 -29.06 2.17 -13.28
C SER A 1018 -30.15 1.43 -12.50
N PHE A 1019 -30.41 1.78 -11.24
CA PHE A 1019 -31.46 1.21 -10.43
C PHE A 1019 -32.45 2.27 -9.93
N ILE A 1020 -33.73 1.94 -9.94
CA ILE A 1020 -34.70 2.49 -8.98
C ILE A 1020 -34.76 1.52 -7.81
N VAL A 1021 -34.63 2.02 -6.58
CA VAL A 1021 -34.58 1.17 -5.39
C VAL A 1021 -35.86 1.29 -4.60
N ARG A 1022 -36.48 0.17 -4.21
CA ARG A 1022 -37.63 0.15 -3.30
C ARG A 1022 -37.24 -0.55 -2.01
N LEU A 1023 -37.34 0.16 -0.90
CA LEU A 1023 -37.11 -0.34 0.44
C LEU A 1023 -38.46 -0.72 1.05
N LEU A 1024 -38.68 -2.02 1.25
CA LEU A 1024 -39.91 -2.57 1.82
C LEU A 1024 -39.67 -2.81 3.31
N LEU A 1025 -40.40 -2.07 4.15
CA LEU A 1025 -40.23 -2.00 5.60
C LEU A 1025 -41.47 -2.54 6.34
N GLY A 1026 -41.27 -3.01 7.58
CA GLY A 1026 -42.36 -3.38 8.49
C GLY A 1026 -43.15 -4.64 8.11
N GLY A 1027 -42.78 -5.32 7.02
CA GLY A 1027 -43.32 -6.64 6.68
C GLY A 1027 -42.57 -7.79 7.37
N VAL A 1028 -43.13 -9.00 7.28
CA VAL A 1028 -42.51 -10.25 7.79
C VAL A 1028 -41.17 -10.55 7.11
N GLN A 1029 -40.97 -10.06 5.87
CA GLN A 1029 -39.73 -10.18 5.11
C GLN A 1029 -39.32 -8.81 4.57
N PRO A 1030 -38.64 -7.97 5.38
CA PRO A 1030 -38.13 -6.69 4.89
C PRO A 1030 -37.06 -6.93 3.82
N GLN A 1031 -37.06 -6.10 2.79
CA GLN A 1031 -36.15 -6.30 1.66
C GLN A 1031 -35.85 -5.02 0.89
N LEU A 1032 -34.68 -4.99 0.27
CA LEU A 1032 -34.29 -3.99 -0.72
C LEU A 1032 -34.51 -4.56 -2.11
N GLN A 1033 -35.33 -3.89 -2.92
CA GLN A 1033 -35.57 -4.25 -4.31
C GLN A 1033 -34.80 -3.30 -5.22
N LEU A 1034 -33.91 -3.83 -6.06
CA LEU A 1034 -33.21 -3.07 -7.10
C LEU A 1034 -33.90 -3.34 -8.44
N HIS A 1035 -34.59 -2.32 -8.97
CA HIS A 1035 -35.29 -2.36 -10.26
C HIS A 1035 -34.39 -1.75 -11.34
N PRO A 1036 -33.81 -2.55 -12.25
CA PRO A 1036 -32.93 -2.00 -13.27
C PRO A 1036 -33.69 -1.13 -14.28
N ILE A 1037 -33.10 0.00 -14.63
CA ILE A 1037 -33.58 0.93 -15.65
C ILE A 1037 -32.51 1.18 -16.71
N TYR A 1038 -32.95 1.41 -17.94
CA TYR A 1038 -32.11 1.79 -19.07
C TYR A 1038 -31.94 3.31 -19.13
N THR A 1039 -30.69 3.78 -19.09
CA THR A 1039 -30.36 5.21 -18.90
C THR A 1039 -29.48 5.79 -20.01
N GLN A 1040 -29.45 5.16 -21.20
CA GLN A 1040 -28.79 5.72 -22.38
C GLN A 1040 -29.65 6.84 -22.99
N ASN A 1041 -29.43 8.06 -22.51
CA ASN A 1041 -30.30 9.21 -22.80
C ASN A 1041 -30.52 9.53 -24.30
N PRO A 1042 -29.50 9.54 -25.18
CA PRO A 1042 -29.74 9.83 -26.60
C PRO A 1042 -30.64 8.80 -27.30
N GLU A 1043 -30.70 7.56 -26.81
CA GLU A 1043 -31.56 6.51 -27.37
C GLU A 1043 -32.99 6.56 -26.81
N THR A 1044 -33.12 6.90 -25.52
CA THR A 1044 -34.42 7.04 -24.85
C THR A 1044 -35.03 8.42 -25.05
N PHE A 1045 -34.34 9.31 -25.77
CA PHE A 1045 -34.66 10.73 -25.85
C PHE A 1045 -34.79 11.38 -24.46
N TRP A 1046 -33.84 11.08 -23.55
CA TRP A 1046 -33.80 11.57 -22.17
C TRP A 1046 -35.03 11.18 -21.34
N GLN A 1047 -35.58 10.00 -21.60
CA GLN A 1047 -36.68 9.40 -20.84
C GLN A 1047 -36.29 7.99 -20.37
N PRO A 1048 -35.57 7.87 -19.23
CA PRO A 1048 -35.23 6.58 -18.65
C PRO A 1048 -36.46 5.70 -18.48
N ARG A 1049 -36.27 4.37 -18.60
CA ARG A 1049 -37.36 3.39 -18.59
C ARG A 1049 -36.91 2.07 -17.96
N PRO A 1050 -37.84 1.23 -17.47
CA PRO A 1050 -37.52 -0.16 -17.11
C PRO A 1050 -36.79 -0.90 -18.24
N VAL A 1051 -35.87 -1.79 -17.86
CA VAL A 1051 -35.18 -2.67 -18.81
C VAL A 1051 -36.12 -3.71 -19.41
N THR A 1052 -35.83 -4.14 -20.64
CA THR A 1052 -36.40 -5.37 -21.22
C THR A 1052 -35.79 -6.62 -20.57
N ASN A 1053 -36.32 -7.81 -20.85
CA ASN A 1053 -35.75 -9.06 -20.33
C ASN A 1053 -34.31 -9.30 -20.81
N ASP A 1054 -34.00 -8.95 -22.06
CA ASP A 1054 -32.65 -9.09 -22.62
C ASP A 1054 -31.68 -8.08 -21.99
N GLU A 1055 -32.13 -6.83 -21.81
CA GLU A 1055 -31.37 -5.79 -21.10
C GLU A 1055 -31.14 -6.17 -19.63
N PHE A 1056 -32.12 -6.83 -18.98
CA PHE A 1056 -31.97 -7.35 -17.63
C PHE A 1056 -30.84 -8.39 -17.54
N GLU A 1057 -30.80 -9.36 -18.47
CA GLU A 1057 -29.72 -10.36 -18.51
C GLU A 1057 -28.34 -9.72 -18.73
N GLN A 1058 -28.25 -8.66 -19.54
CA GLN A 1058 -27.02 -7.90 -19.71
C GLN A 1058 -26.58 -7.21 -18.40
N ALA A 1059 -27.52 -6.62 -17.66
CA ALA A 1059 -27.22 -6.01 -16.36
C ALA A 1059 -26.71 -7.06 -15.35
N ILE A 1060 -27.34 -8.24 -15.30
CA ILE A 1060 -26.91 -9.35 -14.42
C ILE A 1060 -25.53 -9.88 -14.83
N ALA A 1061 -25.26 -10.05 -16.12
CA ALA A 1061 -23.96 -10.48 -16.61
C ALA A 1061 -22.84 -9.49 -16.24
N ALA A 1062 -23.12 -8.18 -16.33
CA ALA A 1062 -22.19 -7.14 -15.92
C ALA A 1062 -21.86 -7.21 -14.43
N LEU A 1063 -22.87 -7.39 -13.56
CA LEU A 1063 -22.69 -7.53 -12.12
C LEU A 1063 -21.89 -8.79 -11.75
N LYS A 1064 -22.20 -9.93 -12.36
CA LYS A 1064 -21.46 -11.19 -12.13
C LYS A 1064 -19.98 -11.06 -12.51
N THR A 1065 -19.68 -10.33 -13.58
CA THR A 1065 -18.29 -10.05 -13.99
C THR A 1065 -17.52 -9.25 -12.92
N GLN A 1066 -18.21 -8.45 -12.11
CA GLN A 1066 -17.63 -7.73 -10.97
C GLN A 1066 -17.63 -8.55 -9.67
N GLY A 1067 -17.98 -9.84 -9.73
CA GLY A 1067 -17.94 -10.74 -8.57
C GLY A 1067 -19.22 -10.75 -7.73
N VAL A 1068 -20.31 -10.14 -8.19
CA VAL A 1068 -21.62 -10.25 -7.51
C VAL A 1068 -22.14 -11.68 -7.64
N THR A 1069 -22.51 -12.26 -6.50
CA THR A 1069 -23.06 -13.61 -6.41
C THR A 1069 -24.55 -13.56 -6.08
N PHE A 1070 -25.30 -14.52 -6.63
CA PHE A 1070 -26.73 -14.69 -6.34
C PHE A 1070 -26.94 -16.04 -5.67
N THR A 1071 -27.53 -16.05 -4.48
CA THR A 1071 -27.73 -17.24 -3.63
C THR A 1071 -29.09 -17.15 -2.93
N ASP A 1072 -29.61 -18.27 -2.46
CA ASP A 1072 -30.93 -18.32 -1.80
C ASP A 1072 -30.98 -17.48 -0.52
N ASP A 1073 -29.92 -17.52 0.29
CA ASP A 1073 -29.78 -16.75 1.54
C ASP A 1073 -29.14 -15.36 1.33
N GLY A 1074 -28.83 -14.98 0.09
CA GLY A 1074 -28.15 -13.74 -0.28
C GLY A 1074 -28.96 -12.91 -1.27
N ALA A 1075 -28.28 -12.27 -2.22
CA ALA A 1075 -28.96 -11.56 -3.30
C ALA A 1075 -29.65 -12.57 -4.22
N ARG A 1076 -30.91 -12.33 -4.59
CA ARG A 1076 -31.68 -13.23 -5.46
C ARG A 1076 -32.45 -12.47 -6.53
N ILE A 1077 -32.90 -13.18 -7.56
CA ILE A 1077 -33.68 -12.61 -8.67
C ILE A 1077 -35.11 -13.13 -8.54
N GLU A 1078 -36.08 -12.23 -8.56
CA GLU A 1078 -37.51 -12.57 -8.53
C GLU A 1078 -38.24 -12.00 -9.74
N THR A 1079 -39.30 -12.68 -10.18
CA THR A 1079 -40.21 -12.20 -11.23
C THR A 1079 -41.49 -11.73 -10.56
N LEU A 1080 -41.82 -10.44 -10.71
CA LEU A 1080 -43.04 -9.83 -10.19
C LEU A 1080 -44.26 -10.33 -10.95
N ALA A 1081 -45.45 -10.18 -10.37
CA ALA A 1081 -46.73 -10.61 -10.96
C ALA A 1081 -46.98 -10.03 -12.37
N GLU A 1082 -46.45 -8.85 -12.66
CA GLU A 1082 -46.51 -8.17 -13.95
C GLU A 1082 -45.42 -8.61 -14.94
N GLY A 1083 -44.67 -9.67 -14.63
CA GLY A 1083 -43.63 -10.27 -15.49
C GLY A 1083 -42.28 -9.56 -15.46
N ARG A 1084 -42.15 -8.41 -14.79
CA ARG A 1084 -40.87 -7.69 -14.62
C ARG A 1084 -39.97 -8.42 -13.62
N ARG A 1085 -38.68 -8.51 -13.93
CA ARG A 1085 -37.68 -9.10 -13.04
C ARG A 1085 -36.97 -8.04 -12.19
N VAL A 1086 -36.63 -8.41 -10.96
CA VAL A 1086 -36.06 -7.54 -9.94
C VAL A 1086 -34.97 -8.28 -9.16
N ILE A 1087 -33.97 -7.54 -8.66
CA ILE A 1087 -32.97 -8.09 -7.73
C ILE A 1087 -33.44 -7.78 -6.31
N ILE A 1088 -33.43 -8.79 -5.45
CA ILE A 1088 -33.83 -8.70 -4.05
C ILE A 1088 -32.60 -8.88 -3.16
N LEU A 1089 -32.38 -7.95 -2.24
CA LEU A 1089 -31.46 -8.10 -1.12
C LEU A 1089 -32.29 -8.26 0.17
N PRO A 1090 -32.22 -9.41 0.86
CA PRO A 1090 -32.94 -9.63 2.11
C PRO A 1090 -32.39 -8.72 3.21
N LEU A 1091 -33.25 -7.97 3.89
CA LEU A 1091 -32.82 -7.10 4.98
C LEU A 1091 -32.97 -7.78 6.34
N PRO A 1092 -32.11 -7.46 7.32
CA PRO A 1092 -32.23 -7.99 8.68
C PRO A 1092 -33.55 -7.59 9.36
N ALA A 1093 -33.93 -8.33 10.41
CA ALA A 1093 -35.18 -8.13 11.15
C ALA A 1093 -35.36 -6.71 11.72
N GLN A 1094 -34.28 -5.95 11.92
CA GLN A 1094 -34.35 -4.55 12.33
C GLN A 1094 -35.06 -3.62 11.34
N PHE A 1095 -35.20 -4.04 10.06
CA PHE A 1095 -36.00 -3.36 9.05
C PHE A 1095 -37.46 -3.85 8.98
N GLY A 1096 -37.79 -4.92 9.72
CA GLY A 1096 -39.11 -5.55 9.76
C GLY A 1096 -39.96 -5.06 10.93
N SER A 1097 -41.11 -5.73 11.16
CA SER A 1097 -42.01 -5.39 12.26
C SER A 1097 -41.36 -5.54 13.64
N CYS A 1098 -41.92 -4.86 14.64
CA CYS A 1098 -41.57 -5.09 16.05
C CYS A 1098 -42.24 -6.32 16.67
N LEU A 1099 -43.13 -7.00 15.92
CA LEU A 1099 -43.84 -8.22 16.30
C LEU A 1099 -43.00 -9.48 16.10
#